data_AF-K0JY23-F1
#
_entry.id   AF-K0JY23-F1
#
_cell.length_a   1.000
_cell.length_b   1.000
_cell.length_c   1.000
_cell.angle_alpha   90.00
_cell.angle_beta   90.00
_cell.angle_gamma   90.00
#
_symmetry.space_group_name_H-M   'P 1'
#
loop_
_entity.id
_entity.type
_entity.pdbx_description
1 polymer ?
#
loop_
_entity_poly.entity_id
_entity_poly.type
_entity_poly.pdbx_seq_one_letter_code
_entity_poly.pdbx_strand_id
1 'polypeptide(L)'
;MGLFDRLRQRFGGGATAIAPPRYLPPVPPQVSAPYPPQPVAAPHPRPPQPASPRRPAVSGHSWVPVGATTSLAGRTLPGMVYFGRLTRSDVVSGGNVEVIDPTLPIDWRKPDFAGQEMDYWPAYHSITPRSRAAYLLWLEGGRWAADAYIGYVFLYFYGLERRALVDAQQDPAARADLPRILSEVVRLLTVYGGNSSFRQYATEFQQALRALISKGVGPAPDPAEHDKWPPPLTLRVGLGRFAAEGRPLPVEWAWSWAMLHPEIYARTPATRCPDEFRALFTTRYRARCPDGLRIRSLKSRVDFSYRPASGGLRSTTWHLDVPDVFTSAAPTKVLKALVDSCTDDLDAYSRLIGRRPEAAGTLPALALLPDELFTGDLAGLRPLRELVDRTLPDDVRQARLELADLTSLWPARTPGKFAKADAVGLAQLLDKFGIGIEPDVRLGGPLQSAGAAVLFRVTAAQSATTTPEYTAAATLLHLAAVVSAADDDVSTAERDHLVSHLETSLHLTPGERIRLTAHLDWLLASKLKLTGLTKRLGVLTDGQRAHVAEFATAIAAADGVVSPAEVDTLRKIYKLLGQEPDAVYAELHALTSASTRPAPAVEPVVVMPADTGPTGYLIPPPPTPDLPVGVMRLDPALVEATMRESAAVAALLAEVFAEEPEDAAPPSPAPVVAVDLVGLLDAAHSTLLRELSTRPSWTRLEFDALCAEANLMPEGALDVLNEAAVDAADEPVVEDDGDRLLINDYALGELLA
;
A
#
# COMPACT_ATOMS: atom_id res chain seq x y z
N MET A 1 -16.42 -54.86 -16.61
CA MET A 1 -16.71 -53.49 -17.09
C MET A 1 -17.81 -52.88 -16.24
N GLY A 2 -17.45 -51.88 -15.44
CA GLY A 2 -18.30 -51.27 -14.43
C GLY A 2 -19.23 -50.19 -14.98
N LEU A 3 -20.24 -49.81 -14.18
CA LEU A 3 -21.28 -48.82 -14.48
C LEU A 3 -20.71 -47.46 -14.97
N PHE A 4 -19.49 -47.11 -14.54
CA PHE A 4 -18.78 -45.90 -14.94
C PHE A 4 -18.35 -45.88 -16.42
N ASP A 5 -17.97 -47.02 -17.00
CA ASP A 5 -17.60 -47.09 -18.43
C ASP A 5 -18.82 -46.97 -19.36
N ARG A 6 -20.01 -47.32 -18.87
CA ARG A 6 -21.28 -47.17 -19.63
C ARG A 6 -21.84 -45.76 -19.61
N LEU A 7 -21.45 -44.92 -18.64
CA LEU A 7 -21.87 -43.52 -18.56
C LEU A 7 -20.97 -42.59 -19.39
N ARG A 8 -19.69 -42.94 -19.56
CA ARG A 8 -18.75 -42.19 -20.41
C ARG A 8 -19.07 -42.31 -21.91
N GLN A 9 -19.66 -43.43 -22.33
CA GLN A 9 -20.06 -43.67 -23.73
C GLN A 9 -21.38 -43.00 -24.13
N ARG A 10 -22.18 -42.49 -23.18
CA ARG A 10 -23.52 -41.94 -23.45
C ARG A 10 -23.60 -40.41 -23.43
N PHE A 11 -22.56 -39.73 -22.94
CA PHE A 11 -22.55 -38.26 -22.79
C PHE A 11 -21.26 -37.59 -23.29
N GLY A 12 -20.46 -38.28 -24.11
CA GLY A 12 -19.26 -37.72 -24.72
C GLY A 12 -19.54 -37.15 -26.11
N GLY A 13 -19.65 -35.83 -26.23
CA GLY A 13 -19.44 -35.12 -27.51
C GLY A 13 -20.27 -33.86 -27.71
N GLY A 14 -19.59 -32.73 -27.88
CA GLY A 14 -20.11 -31.57 -28.61
C GLY A 14 -20.25 -30.28 -27.80
N ALA A 15 -19.15 -29.52 -27.69
CA ALA A 15 -19.21 -28.10 -27.37
C ALA A 15 -19.68 -27.33 -28.62
N THR A 16 -20.74 -26.54 -28.49
CA THR A 16 -21.10 -25.49 -29.46
C THR A 16 -21.41 -24.20 -28.72
N ALA A 17 -20.71 -23.14 -29.15
CA ALA A 17 -20.80 -21.79 -28.63
C ALA A 17 -22.21 -21.20 -28.82
N ILE A 18 -22.72 -20.49 -27.80
CA ILE A 18 -23.97 -19.72 -27.86
C ILE A 18 -23.64 -18.24 -27.61
N ALA A 19 -24.06 -17.39 -28.54
CA ALA A 19 -23.92 -15.94 -28.55
C ALA A 19 -24.87 -15.24 -27.53
N PRO A 20 -24.59 -14.00 -27.09
CA PRO A 20 -25.35 -13.34 -26.02
C PRO A 20 -26.76 -12.89 -26.46
N PRO A 21 -27.75 -12.85 -25.54
CA PRO A 21 -29.12 -12.47 -25.88
C PRO A 21 -29.30 -10.94 -26.03
N ARG A 22 -30.10 -10.55 -27.02
CA ARG A 22 -30.56 -9.17 -27.27
C ARG A 22 -31.65 -8.76 -26.27
N TYR A 23 -31.53 -7.53 -25.77
CA TYR A 23 -32.54 -6.84 -24.95
C TYR A 23 -33.81 -6.52 -25.74
N LEU A 24 -34.99 -6.76 -25.15
CA LEU A 24 -36.28 -6.21 -25.60
C LEU A 24 -36.96 -5.50 -24.42
N PRO A 25 -37.54 -4.29 -24.63
CA PRO A 25 -38.15 -3.50 -23.56
C PRO A 25 -39.57 -4.00 -23.19
N PRO A 26 -40.08 -3.65 -21.98
CA PRO A 26 -41.33 -4.17 -21.46
C PRO A 26 -42.58 -3.49 -22.08
N VAL A 27 -43.63 -4.27 -22.30
CA VAL A 27 -44.96 -3.82 -22.74
C VAL A 27 -45.86 -3.59 -21.50
N PRO A 28 -46.63 -2.48 -21.40
CA PRO A 28 -47.48 -2.17 -20.25
C PRO A 28 -48.79 -2.99 -20.22
N PRO A 29 -49.42 -3.17 -19.04
CA PRO A 29 -50.53 -4.10 -18.85
C PRO A 29 -51.87 -3.52 -19.32
N GLN A 30 -52.65 -4.33 -20.04
CA GLN A 30 -54.05 -4.03 -20.38
C GLN A 30 -55.02 -4.60 -19.35
N VAL A 31 -55.92 -3.74 -18.88
CA VAL A 31 -57.04 -4.02 -17.99
C VAL A 31 -58.16 -4.67 -18.79
N SER A 32 -58.70 -5.80 -18.32
CA SER A 32 -59.92 -6.42 -18.89
C SER A 32 -61.06 -6.42 -17.86
N ALA A 33 -62.20 -5.88 -18.29
CA ALA A 33 -63.47 -5.77 -17.55
C ALA A 33 -64.30 -7.08 -17.64
N PRO A 34 -65.34 -7.27 -16.79
CA PRO A 34 -65.95 -8.58 -16.50
C PRO A 34 -67.13 -8.94 -17.41
N TYR A 35 -67.38 -10.24 -17.62
CA TYR A 35 -68.57 -10.79 -18.29
C TYR A 35 -69.47 -11.55 -17.26
N PRO A 36 -70.80 -11.59 -17.43
CA PRO A 36 -71.81 -11.75 -16.36
C PRO A 36 -72.18 -13.22 -16.04
N PRO A 37 -72.97 -13.49 -14.97
CA PRO A 37 -73.21 -14.84 -14.47
C PRO A 37 -74.38 -15.54 -15.18
N GLN A 38 -74.35 -16.88 -15.23
CA GLN A 38 -75.48 -17.72 -15.63
C GLN A 38 -75.81 -18.78 -14.54
N PRO A 39 -77.07 -19.27 -14.48
CA PRO A 39 -77.76 -19.57 -13.22
C PRO A 39 -77.66 -21.02 -12.72
N VAL A 40 -78.00 -21.15 -11.44
CA VAL A 40 -78.03 -22.33 -10.58
C VAL A 40 -79.12 -23.34 -10.98
N ALA A 41 -78.81 -24.64 -10.85
CA ALA A 41 -79.80 -25.71 -10.74
C ALA A 41 -79.51 -26.58 -9.49
N ALA A 42 -80.56 -26.92 -8.74
CA ALA A 42 -80.59 -27.85 -7.61
C ALA A 42 -81.95 -28.59 -7.63
N PRO A 43 -82.20 -29.66 -6.83
CA PRO A 43 -81.36 -30.79 -6.40
C PRO A 43 -82.11 -32.15 -6.50
N HIS A 44 -81.48 -33.29 -6.17
CA HIS A 44 -82.19 -34.51 -5.73
C HIS A 44 -81.48 -35.21 -4.54
N PRO A 45 -82.23 -35.79 -3.58
CA PRO A 45 -81.70 -36.27 -2.29
C PRO A 45 -81.23 -37.73 -2.33
N ARG A 46 -80.23 -38.07 -1.51
CA ARG A 46 -79.87 -39.47 -1.17
C ARG A 46 -79.92 -39.70 0.34
N PRO A 47 -80.30 -40.92 0.79
CA PRO A 47 -80.59 -41.25 2.19
C PRO A 47 -79.34 -41.35 3.09
N PRO A 48 -79.50 -41.29 4.43
CA PRO A 48 -78.39 -41.12 5.38
C PRO A 48 -77.64 -42.43 5.65
N GLN A 49 -76.31 -42.35 5.74
CA GLN A 49 -75.44 -43.38 6.31
C GLN A 49 -74.90 -42.96 7.69
N PRO A 50 -74.68 -43.92 8.62
CA PRO A 50 -74.52 -43.67 10.05
C PRO A 50 -73.21 -42.97 10.43
N ALA A 51 -73.31 -42.12 11.45
CA ALA A 51 -72.23 -41.31 11.98
C ALA A 51 -71.13 -42.15 12.67
N SER A 52 -69.88 -41.92 12.27
CA SER A 52 -68.69 -42.31 13.03
C SER A 52 -68.28 -41.16 13.99
N PRO A 53 -67.66 -41.46 15.14
CA PRO A 53 -67.61 -40.56 16.29
C PRO A 53 -66.78 -39.30 16.00
N ARG A 54 -67.41 -38.15 16.25
CA ARG A 54 -66.82 -36.81 16.18
C ARG A 54 -65.78 -36.66 17.30
N ARG A 55 -64.49 -36.70 16.94
CA ARG A 55 -63.42 -36.12 17.78
C ARG A 55 -63.66 -34.60 17.86
N PRO A 56 -63.44 -33.95 19.02
CA PRO A 56 -63.68 -32.52 19.16
C PRO A 56 -62.79 -31.75 18.18
N ALA A 57 -63.42 -30.90 17.37
CA ALA A 57 -62.75 -30.03 16.42
C ALA A 57 -62.07 -28.89 17.18
N VAL A 58 -60.79 -29.04 17.48
CA VAL A 58 -59.95 -27.90 17.84
C VAL A 58 -59.64 -27.19 16.52
N SER A 59 -60.32 -26.08 16.27
CA SER A 59 -59.96 -25.13 15.21
C SER A 59 -58.66 -24.43 15.59
N GLY A 60 -57.65 -24.48 14.71
CA GLY A 60 -56.39 -23.78 14.91
C GLY A 60 -55.23 -24.39 14.13
N HIS A 61 -54.20 -23.58 13.91
CA HIS A 61 -52.89 -23.99 13.42
C HIS A 61 -51.81 -23.64 14.45
N SER A 62 -50.72 -24.39 14.48
CA SER A 62 -49.65 -24.21 15.47
C SER A 62 -48.28 -24.44 14.86
N TRP A 63 -47.27 -23.83 15.47
CA TRP A 63 -45.86 -24.07 15.14
C TRP A 63 -45.42 -25.43 15.66
N VAL A 64 -44.87 -26.27 14.79
CA VAL A 64 -44.19 -27.50 15.16
C VAL A 64 -42.71 -27.16 15.40
N PRO A 65 -42.20 -27.25 16.64
CA PRO A 65 -40.84 -26.83 16.94
C PRO A 65 -39.79 -27.75 16.32
N VAL A 66 -38.56 -27.26 16.23
CA VAL A 66 -37.38 -28.05 15.86
C VAL A 66 -37.25 -29.31 16.74
N GLY A 67 -36.89 -30.44 16.12
CA GLY A 67 -36.77 -31.73 16.80
C GLY A 67 -38.12 -32.42 17.08
N ALA A 68 -39.25 -31.72 16.97
CA ALA A 68 -40.57 -32.35 16.93
C ALA A 68 -40.95 -32.76 15.50
N THR A 69 -41.91 -33.66 15.39
CA THR A 69 -42.45 -34.15 14.11
C THR A 69 -43.97 -34.09 14.13
N THR A 70 -44.58 -33.88 12.97
CA THR A 70 -46.03 -34.04 12.77
C THR A 70 -46.32 -35.12 11.74
N SER A 71 -47.53 -35.69 11.76
CA SER A 71 -47.95 -36.77 10.87
C SER A 71 -49.03 -36.28 9.91
N LEU A 72 -48.84 -36.53 8.61
CA LEU A 72 -49.80 -36.20 7.56
C LEU A 72 -49.92 -37.36 6.57
N ALA A 73 -51.13 -37.91 6.42
CA ALA A 73 -51.42 -39.01 5.50
C ALA A 73 -50.44 -40.22 5.61
N GLY A 74 -50.02 -40.56 6.83
CA GLY A 74 -49.10 -41.67 7.11
C GLY A 74 -47.61 -41.34 6.92
N ARG A 75 -47.26 -40.08 6.65
CA ARG A 75 -45.87 -39.60 6.53
C ARG A 75 -45.49 -38.75 7.73
N THR A 76 -44.20 -38.75 8.06
CA THR A 76 -43.63 -37.98 9.17
C THR A 76 -42.92 -36.75 8.62
N LEU A 77 -43.40 -35.56 8.99
CA LEU A 77 -42.82 -34.30 8.59
C LEU A 77 -41.93 -33.76 9.73
N PRO A 78 -40.71 -33.29 9.44
CA PRO A 78 -39.88 -32.62 10.42
C PRO A 78 -40.50 -31.28 10.82
N GLY A 79 -40.16 -30.81 12.03
CA GLY A 79 -40.59 -29.52 12.54
C GLY A 79 -39.97 -28.32 11.83
N MET A 80 -40.16 -27.16 12.47
CA MET A 80 -39.98 -25.81 11.91
C MET A 80 -41.03 -25.44 10.86
N VAL A 81 -42.26 -25.90 11.03
CA VAL A 81 -43.38 -25.66 10.11
C VAL A 81 -44.65 -25.30 10.87
N TYR A 82 -45.54 -24.53 10.26
CA TYR A 82 -46.89 -24.35 10.77
C TYR A 82 -47.80 -25.45 10.26
N PHE A 83 -48.55 -26.08 11.16
CA PHE A 83 -49.43 -27.19 10.85
C PHE A 83 -50.79 -27.03 11.55
N GLY A 84 -51.86 -27.24 10.80
CA GLY A 84 -53.21 -27.29 11.35
C GLY A 84 -54.27 -26.78 10.38
N ARG A 85 -55.53 -26.90 10.78
CA ARG A 85 -56.67 -26.64 9.90
C ARG A 85 -56.93 -25.15 9.78
N LEU A 86 -57.03 -24.64 8.55
CA LEU A 86 -57.46 -23.29 8.26
C LEU A 86 -59.00 -23.25 8.14
N THR A 87 -59.60 -22.19 8.68
CA THR A 87 -61.02 -21.87 8.48
C THR A 87 -61.18 -21.00 7.24
N ARG A 88 -62.41 -20.87 6.72
CA ARG A 88 -62.68 -20.01 5.54
C ARG A 88 -62.28 -18.54 5.78
N SER A 89 -62.31 -18.07 7.02
CA SER A 89 -61.84 -16.73 7.41
C SER A 89 -60.31 -16.62 7.48
N ASP A 90 -59.60 -17.74 7.57
CA ASP A 90 -58.13 -17.76 7.60
C ASP A 90 -57.51 -17.73 6.19
N VAL A 91 -58.31 -18.03 5.15
CA VAL A 91 -57.93 -18.07 3.72
C VAL A 91 -58.26 -16.74 3.02
N VAL A 92 -58.14 -15.61 3.74
CA VAL A 92 -58.24 -14.28 3.15
C VAL A 92 -57.01 -14.03 2.27
N SER A 93 -57.17 -13.26 1.19
CA SER A 93 -56.11 -12.97 0.20
C SER A 93 -54.80 -12.56 0.88
N GLY A 94 -53.82 -13.47 0.89
CA GLY A 94 -52.48 -13.28 1.43
C GLY A 94 -52.23 -13.77 2.87
N GLY A 95 -53.21 -14.24 3.64
CA GLY A 95 -52.97 -14.69 5.03
C GLY A 95 -52.56 -16.18 5.15
N ASN A 96 -51.76 -16.53 6.17
CA ASN A 96 -51.44 -17.92 6.55
C ASN A 96 -50.90 -18.80 5.40
N VAL A 97 -50.14 -18.20 4.49
CA VAL A 97 -49.67 -18.84 3.24
C VAL A 97 -48.77 -20.05 3.51
N GLU A 98 -48.04 -20.04 4.62
CA GLU A 98 -47.08 -21.04 5.08
C GLU A 98 -47.71 -22.25 5.81
N VAL A 99 -49.01 -22.16 6.15
CA VAL A 99 -49.65 -23.16 7.02
C VAL A 99 -50.00 -24.42 6.24
N ILE A 100 -49.47 -25.55 6.70
CA ILE A 100 -49.81 -26.88 6.19
C ILE A 100 -51.17 -27.30 6.74
N ASP A 101 -52.21 -27.16 5.91
CA ASP A 101 -53.56 -27.62 6.24
C ASP A 101 -53.75 -29.11 5.88
N PRO A 102 -53.90 -29.99 6.88
CA PRO A 102 -54.02 -31.44 6.65
C PRO A 102 -55.33 -31.85 5.99
N THR A 103 -56.30 -30.94 5.86
CA THR A 103 -57.63 -31.21 5.28
C THR A 103 -57.67 -31.02 3.77
N LEU A 104 -56.62 -30.43 3.18
CA LEU A 104 -56.55 -30.17 1.75
C LEU A 104 -56.14 -31.42 0.95
N PRO A 105 -56.64 -31.57 -0.28
CA PRO A 105 -56.31 -32.72 -1.13
C PRO A 105 -54.83 -32.71 -1.53
N ILE A 106 -54.22 -33.90 -1.52
CA ILE A 106 -52.83 -34.16 -1.90
C ILE A 106 -52.78 -35.31 -2.91
N ASP A 107 -52.11 -35.11 -4.04
CA ASP A 107 -51.93 -36.13 -5.07
C ASP A 107 -50.53 -36.75 -5.02
N TRP A 108 -50.39 -37.78 -4.19
CA TRP A 108 -49.13 -38.52 -4.03
C TRP A 108 -48.70 -39.32 -5.27
N ARG A 109 -49.60 -39.57 -6.23
CA ARG A 109 -49.30 -40.45 -7.37
C ARG A 109 -48.46 -39.76 -8.42
N LYS A 110 -48.59 -38.44 -8.52
CA LYS A 110 -47.86 -37.67 -9.53
C LYS A 110 -47.43 -36.32 -8.94
N PRO A 111 -46.48 -36.29 -7.98
CA PRO A 111 -45.97 -35.05 -7.39
C PRO A 111 -45.34 -34.14 -8.44
N ASP A 112 -45.48 -32.83 -8.28
CA ASP A 112 -44.90 -31.82 -9.17
C ASP A 112 -43.49 -31.38 -8.72
N PHE A 113 -42.48 -32.25 -8.77
CA PHE A 113 -41.14 -31.88 -8.28
C PHE A 113 -40.50 -30.68 -9.00
N ALA A 114 -40.92 -30.41 -10.24
CA ALA A 114 -40.42 -29.31 -11.05
C ALA A 114 -41.15 -27.98 -10.80
N GLY A 115 -42.23 -27.97 -10.02
CA GLY A 115 -43.02 -26.77 -9.72
C GLY A 115 -43.71 -26.15 -10.94
N GLN A 116 -44.08 -26.96 -11.94
CA GLN A 116 -44.74 -26.48 -13.16
C GLN A 116 -46.11 -25.85 -12.91
N GLU A 117 -46.76 -26.24 -11.82
CA GLU A 117 -48.08 -25.76 -11.40
C GLU A 117 -47.98 -24.82 -10.18
N MET A 118 -46.77 -24.34 -9.84
CA MET A 118 -46.58 -23.34 -8.77
C MET A 118 -46.64 -21.91 -9.31
N ASP A 119 -47.39 -21.07 -8.59
CA ASP A 119 -47.34 -19.62 -8.75
C ASP A 119 -46.03 -19.04 -8.18
N TYR A 120 -45.64 -17.86 -8.68
CA TYR A 120 -44.41 -17.17 -8.25
C TYR A 120 -44.41 -16.77 -6.76
N TRP A 121 -45.58 -16.53 -6.17
CA TRP A 121 -45.76 -16.26 -4.72
C TRP A 121 -46.70 -17.30 -4.11
N PRO A 122 -46.18 -18.49 -3.77
CA PRO A 122 -47.03 -19.61 -3.45
C PRO A 122 -47.65 -19.54 -2.06
N ALA A 123 -48.88 -20.02 -1.94
CA ALA A 123 -49.53 -20.29 -0.66
C ALA A 123 -49.96 -21.76 -0.59
N TYR A 124 -49.66 -22.45 0.50
CA TYR A 124 -49.96 -23.88 0.66
C TYR A 124 -51.45 -24.20 0.40
N HIS A 125 -52.33 -23.32 0.85
CA HIS A 125 -53.77 -23.49 0.66
C HIS A 125 -54.21 -23.31 -0.82
N SER A 126 -53.45 -22.60 -1.64
CA SER A 126 -53.78 -22.32 -3.04
C SER A 126 -53.09 -23.22 -4.06
N ILE A 127 -51.92 -23.80 -3.73
CA ILE A 127 -51.19 -24.67 -4.65
C ILE A 127 -51.95 -25.97 -4.95
N THR A 128 -51.67 -26.56 -6.12
CA THR A 128 -52.35 -27.77 -6.57
C THR A 128 -52.02 -28.98 -5.66
N PRO A 129 -52.89 -30.02 -5.62
CA PRO A 129 -52.61 -31.25 -4.87
C PRO A 129 -51.27 -31.91 -5.22
N ARG A 130 -50.79 -31.74 -6.46
CA ARG A 130 -49.52 -32.27 -6.98
C ARG A 130 -48.33 -31.49 -6.41
N SER A 131 -48.44 -30.16 -6.37
CA SER A 131 -47.45 -29.29 -5.72
C SER A 131 -47.40 -29.49 -4.22
N ARG A 132 -48.55 -29.71 -3.54
CA ARG A 132 -48.55 -30.10 -2.12
C ARG A 132 -47.79 -31.40 -1.88
N ALA A 133 -47.99 -32.41 -2.73
CA ALA A 133 -47.29 -33.68 -2.60
C ALA A 133 -45.76 -33.51 -2.73
N ALA A 134 -45.30 -32.74 -3.72
CA ALA A 134 -43.87 -32.49 -3.93
C ALA A 134 -43.25 -31.70 -2.77
N TYR A 135 -43.92 -30.62 -2.31
CA TYR A 135 -43.49 -29.85 -1.15
C TYR A 135 -43.34 -30.71 0.11
N LEU A 136 -44.34 -31.56 0.40
CA LEU A 136 -44.33 -32.42 1.58
C LEU A 136 -43.25 -33.51 1.50
N LEU A 137 -42.99 -34.07 0.31
CA LEU A 137 -41.89 -35.02 0.10
C LEU A 137 -40.52 -34.35 0.26
N TRP A 138 -40.38 -33.10 -0.18
CA TRP A 138 -39.16 -32.33 0.03
C TRP A 138 -38.90 -32.03 1.52
N LEU A 139 -39.96 -31.69 2.29
CA LEU A 139 -39.89 -31.56 3.74
C LEU A 139 -39.50 -32.88 4.41
N GLU A 140 -40.16 -33.99 4.06
CA GLU A 140 -39.87 -35.34 4.57
C GLU A 140 -38.42 -35.76 4.26
N GLY A 141 -37.92 -35.43 3.07
CA GLY A 141 -36.54 -35.64 2.64
C GLY A 141 -35.49 -34.74 3.32
N GLY A 142 -35.88 -34.02 4.38
CA GLY A 142 -34.97 -33.22 5.20
C GLY A 142 -34.55 -31.89 4.57
N ARG A 143 -35.19 -31.45 3.47
CA ARG A 143 -34.92 -30.15 2.84
C ARG A 143 -33.47 -30.00 2.30
N TRP A 144 -32.93 -31.08 1.71
CA TRP A 144 -31.55 -31.14 1.20
C TRP A 144 -31.41 -31.29 -0.32
N ALA A 145 -32.49 -31.61 -1.04
CA ALA A 145 -32.44 -31.78 -2.48
C ALA A 145 -32.07 -30.46 -3.16
N ALA A 146 -30.85 -30.36 -3.68
CA ALA A 146 -30.29 -29.12 -4.24
C ALA A 146 -31.01 -28.66 -5.52
N ASP A 147 -31.65 -29.59 -6.23
CA ASP A 147 -32.46 -29.39 -7.43
C ASP A 147 -33.95 -29.13 -7.13
N ALA A 148 -34.33 -29.00 -5.86
CA ALA A 148 -35.71 -28.69 -5.50
C ALA A 148 -36.17 -27.37 -6.14
N TYR A 149 -37.39 -27.36 -6.67
CA TYR A 149 -38.00 -26.15 -7.19
C TYR A 149 -38.04 -25.06 -6.11
N ILE A 150 -37.48 -23.88 -6.42
CA ILE A 150 -37.21 -22.85 -5.41
C ILE A 150 -38.46 -22.34 -4.70
N GLY A 151 -39.63 -22.39 -5.33
CA GLY A 151 -40.91 -22.01 -4.71
C GLY A 151 -41.27 -22.87 -3.48
N TYR A 152 -40.82 -24.13 -3.43
CA TYR A 152 -40.97 -24.98 -2.24
C TYR A 152 -40.09 -24.52 -1.08
N VAL A 153 -38.88 -24.06 -1.39
CA VAL A 153 -37.96 -23.48 -0.40
C VAL A 153 -38.52 -22.17 0.14
N PHE A 154 -39.05 -21.29 -0.72
CA PHE A 154 -39.72 -20.05 -0.32
C PHE A 154 -40.94 -20.31 0.57
N LEU A 155 -41.79 -21.27 0.20
CA LEU A 155 -42.99 -21.60 0.99
C LEU A 155 -42.63 -22.03 2.43
N TYR A 156 -41.54 -22.77 2.61
CA TYR A 156 -41.01 -23.11 3.93
C TYR A 156 -40.38 -21.90 4.62
N PHE A 157 -39.61 -21.10 3.88
CA PHE A 157 -38.99 -19.87 4.37
C PHE A 157 -40.00 -18.88 4.95
N TYR A 158 -41.20 -18.77 4.35
CA TYR A 158 -42.29 -17.92 4.87
C TYR A 158 -42.69 -18.27 6.31
N GLY A 159 -42.62 -19.56 6.69
CA GLY A 159 -42.85 -20.01 8.05
C GLY A 159 -41.75 -19.55 9.01
N LEU A 160 -40.49 -19.56 8.57
CA LEU A 160 -39.38 -19.05 9.35
C LEU A 160 -39.52 -17.54 9.58
N GLU A 161 -39.88 -16.80 8.53
CA GLU A 161 -40.15 -15.36 8.62
C GLU A 161 -41.27 -15.05 9.59
N ARG A 162 -42.43 -15.73 9.47
CA ARG A 162 -43.53 -15.51 10.39
C ARG A 162 -43.12 -15.76 11.84
N ARG A 163 -42.43 -16.88 12.10
CA ARG A 163 -42.01 -17.25 13.45
C ARG A 163 -41.09 -16.20 14.06
N ALA A 164 -40.15 -15.66 13.28
CA ALA A 164 -39.20 -14.67 13.75
C ALA A 164 -39.76 -13.25 13.83
N LEU A 165 -40.65 -12.86 12.90
CA LEU A 165 -41.05 -11.48 12.71
C LEU A 165 -42.39 -11.15 13.36
N VAL A 166 -43.30 -12.13 13.45
CA VAL A 166 -44.64 -11.96 14.01
C VAL A 166 -44.71 -12.59 15.39
N ASP A 167 -44.50 -13.90 15.50
CA ASP A 167 -44.71 -14.62 16.76
C ASP A 167 -43.73 -14.14 17.85
N ALA A 168 -42.45 -13.95 17.51
CA ALA A 168 -41.42 -13.53 18.47
C ALA A 168 -41.71 -12.17 19.14
N GLN A 169 -42.54 -11.31 18.54
CA GLN A 169 -42.90 -10.05 19.17
C GLN A 169 -43.69 -10.25 20.47
N GLN A 170 -44.48 -11.32 20.55
CA GLN A 170 -45.42 -11.56 21.65
C GLN A 170 -45.07 -12.83 22.44
N ASP A 171 -44.51 -13.85 21.79
CA ASP A 171 -44.22 -15.16 22.37
C ASP A 171 -42.73 -15.32 22.73
N PRO A 172 -42.38 -15.47 24.02
CA PRO A 172 -41.01 -15.78 24.45
C PRO A 172 -40.46 -17.11 23.87
N ALA A 173 -41.31 -18.12 23.64
CA ALA A 173 -40.87 -19.38 23.04
C ALA A 173 -40.47 -19.19 21.58
N ALA A 174 -41.19 -18.36 20.83
CA ALA A 174 -40.80 -17.95 19.47
C ALA A 174 -39.48 -17.16 19.46
N ARG A 175 -39.24 -16.29 20.45
CA ARG A 175 -37.94 -15.61 20.61
C ARG A 175 -36.79 -16.60 20.85
N ALA A 176 -37.03 -17.66 21.62
CA ALA A 176 -36.03 -18.70 21.86
C ALA A 176 -35.69 -19.52 20.61
N ASP A 177 -36.57 -19.54 19.60
CA ASP A 177 -36.33 -20.23 18.32
C ASP A 177 -35.38 -19.45 17.39
N LEU A 178 -35.17 -18.15 17.59
CA LEU A 178 -34.40 -17.30 16.64
C LEU A 178 -32.99 -17.84 16.30
N PRO A 179 -32.15 -18.30 17.25
CA PRO A 179 -30.84 -18.85 16.91
C PRO A 179 -30.90 -20.11 16.03
N ARG A 180 -31.96 -20.92 16.22
CA ARG A 180 -32.18 -22.13 15.42
C ARG A 180 -32.71 -21.78 14.03
N ILE A 181 -33.57 -20.77 13.93
CA ILE A 181 -34.01 -20.20 12.65
C ILE A 181 -32.82 -19.64 11.88
N LEU A 182 -31.93 -18.87 12.54
CA LEU A 182 -30.71 -18.36 11.91
C LEU A 182 -29.84 -19.50 11.36
N SER A 183 -29.65 -20.56 12.13
CA SER A 183 -28.88 -21.74 11.70
C SER A 183 -29.51 -22.41 10.48
N GLU A 184 -30.84 -22.51 10.44
CA GLU A 184 -31.56 -23.05 9.29
C GLU A 184 -31.45 -22.15 8.05
N VAL A 185 -31.54 -20.82 8.21
CA VAL A 185 -31.36 -19.86 7.10
C VAL A 185 -29.96 -19.96 6.52
N VAL A 186 -28.91 -20.06 7.36
CA VAL A 186 -27.53 -20.27 6.91
C VAL A 186 -27.42 -21.59 6.12
N ARG A 187 -28.00 -22.67 6.62
CA ARG A 187 -28.01 -23.96 5.92
C ARG A 187 -28.71 -23.87 4.56
N LEU A 188 -29.87 -23.21 4.50
CA LEU A 188 -30.60 -23.01 3.25
C LEU A 188 -29.79 -22.16 2.27
N LEU A 189 -29.09 -21.13 2.72
CA LEU A 189 -28.17 -20.34 1.89
C LEU A 189 -27.04 -21.21 1.32
N THR A 190 -26.49 -22.14 2.11
CA THR A 190 -25.46 -23.07 1.61
C THR A 190 -25.99 -23.98 0.49
N VAL A 191 -27.23 -24.47 0.59
CA VAL A 191 -27.81 -25.40 -0.39
C VAL A 191 -28.39 -24.67 -1.61
N TYR A 192 -29.09 -23.55 -1.40
CA TYR A 192 -29.93 -22.89 -2.39
C TYR A 192 -29.47 -21.47 -2.75
N GLY A 193 -28.36 -20.98 -2.18
CA GLY A 193 -27.83 -19.63 -2.42
C GLY A 193 -27.35 -19.38 -3.85
N GLY A 194 -27.27 -20.41 -4.70
CA GLY A 194 -27.07 -20.24 -6.14
C GLY A 194 -28.24 -19.53 -6.85
N ASN A 195 -29.45 -19.56 -6.27
CA ASN A 195 -30.58 -18.79 -6.77
C ASN A 195 -30.50 -17.34 -6.29
N SER A 196 -30.42 -16.38 -7.22
CA SER A 196 -30.22 -14.96 -6.91
C SER A 196 -31.31 -14.35 -6.03
N SER A 197 -32.58 -14.63 -6.33
CA SER A 197 -33.72 -14.11 -5.56
C SER A 197 -33.73 -14.67 -4.14
N PHE A 198 -33.56 -15.98 -3.98
CA PHE A 198 -33.52 -16.60 -2.66
C PHE A 198 -32.32 -16.11 -1.85
N ARG A 199 -31.13 -16.02 -2.46
CA ARG A 199 -29.94 -15.49 -1.82
C ARG A 199 -30.17 -14.09 -1.27
N GLN A 200 -30.78 -13.19 -2.04
CA GLN A 200 -31.07 -11.83 -1.58
C GLN A 200 -31.95 -11.83 -0.32
N TYR A 201 -33.13 -12.45 -0.39
CA TYR A 201 -34.07 -12.49 0.73
C TYR A 201 -33.50 -13.18 1.97
N ALA A 202 -32.82 -14.31 1.78
CA ALA A 202 -32.26 -15.08 2.88
C ALA A 202 -31.08 -14.36 3.55
N THR A 203 -30.21 -13.67 2.78
CA THR A 203 -29.14 -12.84 3.34
C THR A 203 -29.70 -11.65 4.13
N GLU A 204 -30.69 -10.93 3.60
CA GLU A 204 -31.34 -9.82 4.33
C GLU A 204 -32.00 -10.32 5.62
N PHE A 205 -32.68 -11.48 5.57
CA PHE A 205 -33.30 -12.07 6.75
C PHE A 205 -32.26 -12.56 7.77
N GLN A 206 -31.15 -13.12 7.31
CA GLN A 206 -30.03 -13.51 8.17
C GLN A 206 -29.50 -12.31 8.95
N GLN A 207 -29.36 -11.14 8.31
CA GLN A 207 -28.96 -9.90 8.98
C GLN A 207 -29.99 -9.45 10.02
N ALA A 208 -31.28 -9.52 9.68
CA ALA A 208 -32.38 -9.26 10.61
C ALA A 208 -32.28 -10.13 11.88
N LEU A 209 -32.15 -11.45 11.67
CA LEU A 209 -32.05 -12.42 12.76
C LEU A 209 -30.82 -12.18 13.63
N ARG A 210 -29.64 -11.95 13.02
CA ARG A 210 -28.41 -11.64 13.76
C ARG A 210 -28.61 -10.43 14.66
N ALA A 211 -29.26 -9.37 14.19
CA ALA A 211 -29.54 -8.19 15.00
C ALA A 211 -30.56 -8.45 16.10
N LEU A 212 -31.64 -9.19 15.82
CA LEU A 212 -32.65 -9.54 16.83
C LEU A 212 -32.08 -10.43 17.95
N ILE A 213 -31.17 -11.36 17.61
CA ILE A 213 -30.53 -12.29 18.54
C ILE A 213 -29.46 -11.58 19.37
N SER A 214 -28.47 -10.99 18.68
CA SER A 214 -27.30 -10.41 19.33
C SER A 214 -27.63 -9.10 20.04
N LYS A 215 -28.65 -8.37 19.54
CA LYS A 215 -28.90 -6.97 19.87
C LYS A 215 -27.63 -6.10 19.71
N GLY A 216 -26.63 -6.53 18.94
CA GLY A 216 -25.31 -5.90 18.87
C GLY A 216 -24.29 -6.34 19.94
N VAL A 217 -24.47 -7.50 20.60
CA VAL A 217 -23.44 -8.16 21.41
C VAL A 217 -22.72 -9.18 20.52
N GLY A 218 -21.43 -9.01 20.27
CA GLY A 218 -20.66 -9.94 19.46
C GLY A 218 -19.35 -9.34 18.94
N PRO A 219 -18.60 -10.09 18.11
CA PRO A 219 -17.44 -9.56 17.40
C PRO A 219 -17.85 -8.51 16.36
N ALA A 220 -16.90 -7.69 15.95
CA ALA A 220 -17.10 -6.75 14.83
C ALA A 220 -17.37 -7.53 13.53
N PRO A 221 -18.26 -7.05 12.64
CA PRO A 221 -18.54 -7.72 11.38
C PRO A 221 -17.31 -7.77 10.48
N ASP A 222 -17.02 -8.93 9.89
CA ASP A 222 -15.93 -9.05 8.93
C ASP A 222 -16.28 -8.28 7.64
N PRO A 223 -15.48 -7.28 7.23
CA PRO A 223 -15.67 -6.58 5.97
C PRO A 223 -15.65 -7.49 4.73
N ALA A 224 -14.97 -8.63 4.78
CA ALA A 224 -14.92 -9.58 3.66
C ALA A 224 -16.25 -10.31 3.42
N GLU A 225 -17.13 -10.36 4.42
CA GLU A 225 -18.43 -11.05 4.35
C GLU A 225 -19.62 -10.12 4.06
N HIS A 226 -19.38 -8.81 3.91
CA HIS A 226 -20.45 -7.81 3.87
C HIS A 226 -20.22 -6.75 2.80
N ASP A 227 -21.30 -6.33 2.16
CA ASP A 227 -21.30 -5.17 1.28
C ASP A 227 -21.23 -3.86 2.08
N LYS A 228 -20.68 -2.80 1.48
CA LYS A 228 -20.68 -1.44 2.07
C LYS A 228 -22.08 -0.84 2.14
N TRP A 229 -22.97 -1.25 1.23
CA TRP A 229 -24.33 -0.73 1.15
C TRP A 229 -25.37 -1.84 0.91
N PRO A 230 -26.37 -1.99 1.80
CA PRO A 230 -26.52 -1.28 3.07
C PRO A 230 -25.46 -1.73 4.11
N PRO A 231 -25.01 -0.85 5.01
CA PRO A 231 -24.04 -1.22 6.04
C PRO A 231 -24.64 -2.26 7.01
N PRO A 232 -23.85 -3.23 7.50
CA PRO A 232 -24.36 -4.28 8.38
C PRO A 232 -25.02 -3.71 9.64
N LEU A 233 -26.21 -4.19 9.95
CA LEU A 233 -26.93 -3.74 11.14
C LEU A 233 -26.16 -4.02 12.43
N THR A 234 -25.46 -5.15 12.48
CA THR A 234 -24.57 -5.51 13.60
C THR A 234 -23.48 -4.48 13.83
N LEU A 235 -22.95 -3.86 12.76
CA LEU A 235 -21.99 -2.76 12.84
C LEU A 235 -22.66 -1.54 13.47
N ARG A 236 -23.77 -1.06 12.89
CA ARG A 236 -24.51 0.13 13.37
C ARG A 236 -24.89 0.02 14.85
N VAL A 237 -25.45 -1.12 15.26
CA VAL A 237 -25.86 -1.34 16.66
C VAL A 237 -24.66 -1.42 17.60
N GLY A 238 -23.57 -2.10 17.21
CA GLY A 238 -22.38 -2.20 18.05
C GLY A 238 -21.70 -0.85 18.26
N LEU A 239 -21.51 -0.06 17.19
CA LEU A 239 -20.97 1.30 17.26
C LEU A 239 -21.81 2.20 18.17
N GLY A 240 -23.13 2.12 18.03
CA GLY A 240 -24.07 2.86 18.87
C GLY A 240 -23.96 2.54 20.36
N ARG A 241 -23.66 1.29 20.71
CA ARG A 241 -23.43 0.87 22.10
C ARG A 241 -22.12 1.40 22.67
N PHE A 242 -21.03 1.34 21.91
CA PHE A 242 -19.77 1.98 22.35
C PHE A 242 -19.99 3.47 22.64
N ALA A 243 -20.78 4.14 21.80
CA ALA A 243 -21.15 5.54 22.00
C ALA A 243 -22.05 5.76 23.23
N ALA A 244 -23.05 4.90 23.46
CA ALA A 244 -23.96 5.00 24.60
C ALA A 244 -23.26 4.73 25.94
N GLU A 245 -22.34 3.76 25.98
CA GLU A 245 -21.57 3.37 27.17
C GLU A 245 -20.34 4.27 27.40
N GLY A 246 -20.01 5.16 26.45
CA GLY A 246 -18.83 6.02 26.52
C GLY A 246 -17.50 5.26 26.49
N ARG A 247 -17.51 4.03 25.96
CA ARG A 247 -16.34 3.16 25.90
C ARG A 247 -15.51 3.45 24.65
N PRO A 248 -14.17 3.32 24.74
CA PRO A 248 -13.31 3.43 23.56
C PRO A 248 -13.63 2.32 22.55
N LEU A 249 -13.59 2.67 21.27
CA LEU A 249 -13.80 1.74 20.17
C LEU A 249 -12.58 0.81 20.05
N PRO A 250 -12.75 -0.52 20.09
CA PRO A 250 -11.65 -1.46 19.83
C PRO A 250 -11.21 -1.41 18.37
N VAL A 251 -9.96 -1.78 18.11
CA VAL A 251 -9.36 -1.74 16.75
C VAL A 251 -10.14 -2.55 15.72
N GLU A 252 -10.67 -3.72 16.08
CA GLU A 252 -11.48 -4.55 15.16
C GLU A 252 -12.76 -3.84 14.73
N TRP A 253 -13.40 -3.10 15.63
CA TRP A 253 -14.60 -2.31 15.32
C TRP A 253 -14.27 -1.07 14.49
N ALA A 254 -13.13 -0.43 14.76
CA ALA A 254 -12.61 0.67 13.96
C ALA A 254 -12.26 0.22 12.53
N TRP A 255 -11.66 -0.96 12.38
CA TRP A 255 -11.38 -1.61 11.11
C TRP A 255 -12.67 -1.91 10.35
N SER A 256 -13.64 -2.57 10.98
CA SER A 256 -14.94 -2.86 10.35
C SER A 256 -15.66 -1.58 9.92
N TRP A 257 -15.63 -0.52 10.75
CA TRP A 257 -16.15 0.78 10.35
C TRP A 257 -15.41 1.30 9.11
N ALA A 258 -14.09 1.39 9.17
CA ALA A 258 -13.27 1.97 8.10
C ALA A 258 -13.51 1.27 6.75
N MET A 259 -13.60 -0.06 6.74
CA MET A 259 -13.74 -0.83 5.51
C MET A 259 -15.17 -0.88 4.96
N LEU A 260 -16.20 -0.77 5.82
CA LEU A 260 -17.62 -0.85 5.43
C LEU A 260 -18.30 0.51 5.30
N HIS A 261 -17.61 1.62 5.58
CA HIS A 261 -18.17 2.95 5.46
C HIS A 261 -18.13 3.46 4.01
N PRO A 262 -19.23 3.97 3.45
CA PRO A 262 -19.29 4.39 2.04
C PRO A 262 -18.37 5.58 1.73
N GLU A 263 -18.17 6.51 2.67
CA GLU A 263 -17.27 7.66 2.48
C GLU A 263 -15.77 7.33 2.64
N ILE A 264 -15.43 6.09 3.03
CA ILE A 264 -14.05 5.66 3.19
C ILE A 264 -13.69 4.73 2.04
N TYR A 265 -12.89 5.27 1.12
CA TYR A 265 -12.37 4.53 -0.02
C TYR A 265 -10.93 4.07 0.26
N ALA A 266 -10.78 2.79 0.55
CA ALA A 266 -9.47 2.15 0.63
C ALA A 266 -9.01 1.81 -0.80
N ARG A 267 -7.91 2.40 -1.27
CA ARG A 267 -7.40 2.16 -2.63
C ARG A 267 -6.70 0.80 -2.73
N THR A 268 -6.10 0.54 -3.89
CA THR A 268 -5.45 -0.72 -4.30
C THR A 268 -4.60 -1.43 -3.24
N PRO A 269 -3.76 -0.76 -2.42
CA PRO A 269 -3.03 -1.42 -1.33
C PRO A 269 -3.90 -2.26 -0.38
N ALA A 270 -5.11 -1.82 -0.05
CA ALA A 270 -5.97 -2.54 0.88
C ALA A 270 -6.48 -3.88 0.33
N THR A 271 -6.59 -4.02 -0.99
CA THR A 271 -7.02 -5.27 -1.64
C THR A 271 -5.84 -6.15 -2.04
N ARG A 272 -4.71 -5.54 -2.42
CA ARG A 272 -3.55 -6.27 -2.97
C ARG A 272 -2.62 -6.81 -1.89
N CYS A 273 -2.51 -6.13 -0.76
CA CYS A 273 -1.72 -6.55 0.41
C CYS A 273 -2.56 -6.39 1.70
N PRO A 274 -3.65 -7.17 1.84
CA PRO A 274 -4.62 -6.98 2.91
C PRO A 274 -4.05 -7.24 4.31
N ASP A 275 -3.10 -8.16 4.44
CA ASP A 275 -2.49 -8.52 5.72
C ASP A 275 -1.57 -7.40 6.22
N GLU A 276 -0.69 -6.89 5.35
CA GLU A 276 0.18 -5.75 5.65
C GLU A 276 -0.64 -4.48 5.91
N PHE A 277 -1.69 -4.25 5.12
CA PHE A 277 -2.57 -3.11 5.31
C PHE A 277 -3.29 -3.15 6.66
N ARG A 278 -3.85 -4.31 7.03
CA ARG A 278 -4.53 -4.47 8.32
C ARG A 278 -3.55 -4.36 9.49
N ALA A 279 -2.33 -4.91 9.36
CA ALA A 279 -1.29 -4.77 10.37
C ALA A 279 -0.89 -3.30 10.58
N LEU A 280 -0.70 -2.55 9.49
CA LEU A 280 -0.30 -1.15 9.54
C LEU A 280 -1.41 -0.28 10.13
N PHE A 281 -2.64 -0.48 9.67
CA PHE A 281 -3.83 0.18 10.23
C PHE A 281 -3.94 -0.08 11.73
N THR A 282 -3.73 -1.32 12.16
CA THR A 282 -3.81 -1.71 13.57
C THR A 282 -2.76 -0.99 14.41
N THR A 283 -1.51 -0.96 13.94
CA THR A 283 -0.41 -0.26 14.64
C THR A 283 -0.65 1.24 14.71
N ARG A 284 -1.04 1.86 13.60
CA ARG A 284 -1.30 3.31 13.54
C ARG A 284 -2.54 3.73 14.31
N TYR A 285 -3.58 2.90 14.32
CA TYR A 285 -4.76 3.15 15.14
C TYR A 285 -4.40 3.21 16.63
N ARG A 286 -3.62 2.25 17.12
CA ARG A 286 -3.16 2.22 18.52
C ARG A 286 -2.25 3.39 18.86
N ALA A 287 -1.36 3.79 17.95
CA ALA A 287 -0.48 4.93 18.13
C ALA A 287 -1.25 6.27 18.14
N ARG A 288 -2.21 6.43 17.22
CA ARG A 288 -3.01 7.66 17.06
C ARG A 288 -4.09 7.80 18.13
N CYS A 289 -4.61 6.69 18.63
CA CYS A 289 -5.67 6.64 19.63
C CYS A 289 -5.25 5.73 20.81
N PRO A 290 -4.27 6.14 21.65
CA PRO A 290 -3.76 5.31 22.74
C PRO A 290 -4.82 5.00 23.80
N ASP A 291 -5.71 5.95 24.10
CA ASP A 291 -6.86 5.75 25.00
C ASP A 291 -8.12 5.22 24.28
N GLY A 292 -7.98 4.90 22.98
CA GLY A 292 -9.02 4.47 22.06
C GLY A 292 -9.96 5.58 21.57
N LEU A 293 -10.54 5.37 20.38
CA LEU A 293 -11.44 6.35 19.76
C LEU A 293 -12.79 6.38 20.48
N ARG A 294 -13.12 7.48 21.15
CA ARG A 294 -14.43 7.65 21.81
C ARG A 294 -15.43 8.32 20.89
N ILE A 295 -16.60 7.70 20.74
CA ILE A 295 -17.67 8.20 19.88
C ILE A 295 -18.68 8.97 20.73
N ARG A 296 -19.05 10.17 20.28
CA ARG A 296 -20.11 10.95 20.92
C ARG A 296 -21.48 10.33 20.59
N SER A 297 -22.28 10.04 21.61
CA SER A 297 -23.66 9.59 21.42
C SER A 297 -24.49 10.64 20.66
N LEU A 298 -25.26 10.18 19.68
CA LEU A 298 -26.19 11.00 18.90
C LEU A 298 -27.65 10.84 19.36
N LYS A 299 -28.52 11.75 18.91
CA LYS A 299 -29.97 11.68 19.15
C LYS A 299 -30.67 10.71 18.20
N SER A 300 -30.11 10.49 16.99
CA SER A 300 -30.55 9.46 16.05
C SER A 300 -30.53 8.09 16.70
N ARG A 301 -31.44 7.22 16.28
CA ARG A 301 -31.54 5.82 16.75
C ARG A 301 -31.38 4.88 15.57
N VAL A 302 -30.87 3.68 15.84
CA VAL A 302 -30.66 2.68 14.79
C VAL A 302 -32.01 2.13 14.36
N ASP A 303 -32.38 2.47 13.12
CA ASP A 303 -33.56 1.92 12.46
C ASP A 303 -33.16 0.78 11.53
N PHE A 304 -33.94 -0.30 11.59
CA PHE A 304 -33.81 -1.43 10.69
C PHE A 304 -35.16 -1.75 10.08
N SER A 305 -35.22 -1.81 8.75
CA SER A 305 -36.41 -2.23 8.01
C SER A 305 -36.13 -3.52 7.27
N TYR A 306 -37.05 -4.47 7.37
CA TYR A 306 -37.00 -5.72 6.62
C TYR A 306 -38.26 -5.89 5.78
N ARG A 307 -38.08 -6.28 4.52
CA ARG A 307 -39.16 -6.65 3.61
C ARG A 307 -39.21 -8.18 3.48
N PRO A 308 -40.25 -8.84 4.01
CA PRO A 308 -40.37 -10.28 3.90
C PRO A 308 -40.48 -10.79 2.46
N ALA A 309 -39.99 -12.01 2.25
CA ALA A 309 -40.23 -12.79 1.04
C ALA A 309 -41.67 -13.30 0.99
N SER A 310 -42.33 -13.47 2.14
CA SER A 310 -43.75 -13.82 2.19
C SER A 310 -44.63 -12.63 1.85
N GLY A 311 -45.46 -12.77 0.81
CA GLY A 311 -46.49 -11.78 0.46
C GLY A 311 -47.59 -11.62 1.52
N GLY A 312 -47.66 -12.55 2.48
CA GLY A 312 -48.58 -12.48 3.61
C GLY A 312 -48.09 -11.70 4.81
N LEU A 313 -46.82 -11.29 4.81
CA LEU A 313 -46.21 -10.52 5.87
C LEU A 313 -46.00 -9.08 5.42
N ARG A 314 -46.23 -8.14 6.33
CA ARG A 314 -45.95 -6.72 6.08
C ARG A 314 -44.48 -6.43 6.38
N SER A 315 -43.91 -5.49 5.64
CA SER A 315 -42.60 -4.93 5.98
C SER A 315 -42.63 -4.42 7.42
N THR A 316 -41.58 -4.73 8.17
CA THR A 316 -41.48 -4.34 9.59
C THR A 316 -40.25 -3.48 9.77
N THR A 317 -40.42 -2.38 10.51
CA THR A 317 -39.33 -1.52 10.93
C THR A 317 -39.19 -1.62 12.44
N TRP A 318 -37.98 -1.89 12.91
CA TRP A 318 -37.63 -1.86 14.31
C TRP A 318 -36.81 -0.61 14.61
N HIS A 319 -37.24 0.12 15.63
CA HIS A 319 -36.49 1.20 16.25
C HIS A 319 -35.73 0.61 17.44
N LEU A 320 -34.42 0.46 17.30
CA LEU A 320 -33.59 -0.03 18.39
C LEU A 320 -33.24 1.17 19.29
N ASP A 321 -33.38 1.01 20.60
CA ASP A 321 -32.98 2.05 21.57
C ASP A 321 -31.45 2.08 21.75
N VAL A 322 -30.76 2.35 20.64
CA VAL A 322 -29.32 2.45 20.53
C VAL A 322 -29.02 3.64 19.60
N PRO A 323 -28.12 4.56 20.00
CA PRO A 323 -27.74 5.69 19.15
C PRO A 323 -27.21 5.23 17.79
N ASP A 324 -27.70 5.81 16.69
CA ASP A 324 -27.07 5.58 15.39
C ASP A 324 -25.97 6.60 15.17
N VAL A 325 -24.73 6.13 15.22
CA VAL A 325 -23.52 6.95 15.12
C VAL A 325 -22.73 6.68 13.83
N PHE A 326 -23.22 5.82 12.94
CA PHE A 326 -22.48 5.42 11.74
C PHE A 326 -22.19 6.60 10.82
N THR A 327 -23.09 7.58 10.75
CA THR A 327 -22.94 8.82 9.97
C THR A 327 -22.15 9.91 10.70
N SER A 328 -21.51 9.60 11.83
CA SER A 328 -20.77 10.60 12.60
C SER A 328 -19.47 11.00 11.89
N ALA A 329 -19.40 12.26 11.45
CA ALA A 329 -18.26 12.76 10.67
C ALA A 329 -16.91 12.74 11.42
N ALA A 330 -16.91 12.99 12.74
CA ALA A 330 -15.67 13.08 13.51
C ALA A 330 -14.87 11.76 13.56
N PRO A 331 -15.44 10.61 14.00
CA PRO A 331 -14.74 9.33 13.92
C PRO A 331 -14.46 8.91 12.49
N THR A 332 -15.39 9.13 11.54
CA THR A 332 -15.17 8.81 10.12
C THR A 332 -13.96 9.54 9.53
N LYS A 333 -13.76 10.83 9.84
CA LYS A 333 -12.57 11.59 9.40
C LYS A 333 -11.27 11.03 9.96
N VAL A 334 -11.25 10.63 11.23
CA VAL A 334 -10.05 10.03 11.85
C VAL A 334 -9.73 8.69 11.18
N LEU A 335 -10.73 7.84 10.96
CA LEU A 335 -10.55 6.54 10.31
C LEU A 335 -10.14 6.71 8.84
N LYS A 336 -10.73 7.67 8.13
CA LYS A 336 -10.34 8.00 6.75
C LYS A 336 -8.87 8.41 6.65
N ALA A 337 -8.42 9.32 7.51
CA ALA A 337 -7.02 9.74 7.54
C ALA A 337 -6.06 8.58 7.81
N LEU A 338 -6.45 7.63 8.68
CA LEU A 338 -5.66 6.41 8.92
C LEU A 338 -5.61 5.51 7.67
N VAL A 339 -6.75 5.30 7.00
CA VAL A 339 -6.82 4.51 5.75
C VAL A 339 -5.98 5.16 4.65
N ASP A 340 -6.10 6.47 4.45
CA ASP A 340 -5.34 7.21 3.45
C ASP A 340 -3.84 7.07 3.71
N SER A 341 -3.40 7.33 4.95
CA SER A 341 -2.00 7.20 5.35
C SER A 341 -1.45 5.76 5.17
N CYS A 342 -2.22 4.73 5.55
CA CYS A 342 -1.80 3.34 5.31
C CYS A 342 -1.70 3.02 3.81
N THR A 343 -2.56 3.65 3.00
CA THR A 343 -2.57 3.46 1.55
C THR A 343 -1.35 4.11 0.92
N ASP A 344 -1.03 5.34 1.29
CA ASP A 344 0.12 6.07 0.76
C ASP A 344 1.43 5.33 1.04
N ASP A 345 1.64 4.90 2.28
CA ASP A 345 2.92 4.28 2.68
C ASP A 345 3.06 2.82 2.20
N LEU A 346 1.97 2.15 1.83
CA LEU A 346 2.00 0.83 1.22
C LEU A 346 1.94 0.87 -0.32
N ASP A 347 1.82 2.05 -0.95
CA ASP A 347 1.62 2.15 -2.39
C ASP A 347 2.81 1.56 -3.18
N ALA A 348 4.05 1.87 -2.78
CA ALA A 348 5.24 1.33 -3.43
C ALA A 348 5.33 -0.21 -3.33
N TYR A 349 5.06 -0.75 -2.14
CA TYR A 349 4.99 -2.20 -1.89
C TYR A 349 3.88 -2.85 -2.73
N SER A 350 2.67 -2.29 -2.68
CA SER A 350 1.51 -2.73 -3.46
C SER A 350 1.81 -2.75 -4.96
N ARG A 351 2.45 -1.71 -5.52
CA ARG A 351 2.85 -1.68 -6.95
C ARG A 351 3.88 -2.74 -7.31
N LEU A 352 4.76 -3.13 -6.39
CA LEU A 352 5.70 -4.23 -6.61
C LEU A 352 4.97 -5.57 -6.64
N ILE A 353 4.17 -5.87 -5.61
CA ILE A 353 3.42 -7.13 -5.50
C ILE A 353 2.42 -7.28 -6.66
N GLY A 354 1.84 -6.18 -7.14
CA GLY A 354 0.91 -6.20 -8.26
C GLY A 354 1.57 -6.59 -9.58
N ARG A 355 2.85 -6.26 -9.75
CA ARG A 355 3.64 -6.65 -10.93
C ARG A 355 4.28 -8.03 -10.76
N ARG A 356 4.65 -8.39 -9.53
CA ARG A 356 5.39 -9.60 -9.16
C ARG A 356 4.93 -10.14 -7.80
N PRO A 357 3.87 -10.96 -7.76
CA PRO A 357 3.39 -11.56 -6.52
C PRO A 357 4.46 -12.41 -5.81
N GLU A 358 5.35 -13.03 -6.57
CA GLU A 358 6.46 -13.85 -6.07
C GLU A 358 7.56 -13.05 -5.35
N ALA A 359 7.58 -11.72 -5.50
CA ALA A 359 8.52 -10.86 -4.80
C ALA A 359 8.16 -10.68 -3.31
N ALA A 360 6.96 -11.09 -2.88
CA ALA A 360 6.54 -11.03 -1.48
C ALA A 360 7.57 -11.74 -0.57
N GLY A 361 7.98 -11.06 0.50
CA GLY A 361 8.96 -11.57 1.46
C GLY A 361 10.43 -11.52 1.00
N THR A 362 10.73 -11.03 -0.20
CA THR A 362 12.13 -10.79 -0.64
C THR A 362 12.68 -9.48 -0.07
N LEU A 363 14.01 -9.34 0.05
CA LEU A 363 14.63 -8.10 0.56
C LEU A 363 14.15 -6.82 -0.15
N PRO A 364 14.02 -6.77 -1.49
CA PRO A 364 13.48 -5.59 -2.18
C PRO A 364 12.05 -5.24 -1.77
N ALA A 365 11.20 -6.24 -1.53
CA ALA A 365 9.81 -6.01 -1.10
C ALA A 365 9.77 -5.57 0.36
N LEU A 366 10.56 -6.20 1.23
CA LEU A 366 10.64 -5.82 2.64
C LEU A 366 11.22 -4.41 2.84
N ALA A 367 12.15 -3.98 1.98
CA ALA A 367 12.68 -2.62 2.00
C ALA A 367 11.61 -1.54 1.74
N LEU A 368 10.54 -1.88 1.02
CA LEU A 368 9.42 -0.97 0.73
C LEU A 368 8.36 -0.94 1.84
N LEU A 369 8.45 -1.81 2.86
CA LEU A 369 7.49 -1.81 3.95
C LEU A 369 7.76 -0.65 4.93
N PRO A 370 6.71 -0.02 5.49
CA PRO A 370 6.84 0.95 6.57
C PRO A 370 7.53 0.37 7.81
N ASP A 371 8.22 1.22 8.57
CA ASP A 371 9.02 0.81 9.73
C ASP A 371 8.16 0.12 10.81
N GLU A 372 6.88 0.52 10.92
CA GLU A 372 5.93 -0.07 11.86
C GLU A 372 5.63 -1.54 11.58
N LEU A 373 5.83 -2.00 10.33
CA LEU A 373 5.66 -3.40 9.93
C LEU A 373 6.96 -4.20 10.05
N PHE A 374 8.07 -3.53 10.32
CA PHE A 374 9.39 -4.13 10.49
C PHE A 374 9.52 -4.78 11.88
N THR A 375 8.65 -5.75 12.14
CA THR A 375 8.67 -6.55 13.36
C THR A 375 9.74 -7.64 13.24
N GLY A 376 10.44 -7.93 14.34
CA GLY A 376 11.75 -8.60 14.34
C GLY A 376 11.87 -10.02 13.75
N ASP A 377 10.80 -10.63 13.23
CA ASP A 377 10.81 -12.01 12.69
C ASP A 377 10.23 -12.10 11.26
N LEU A 378 10.61 -11.18 10.39
CA LEU A 378 10.37 -11.33 8.94
C LEU A 378 11.40 -12.33 8.38
N ALA A 379 10.95 -13.54 8.02
CA ALA A 379 11.80 -14.64 7.57
C ALA A 379 12.76 -14.25 6.42
N GLY A 380 12.32 -13.37 5.52
CA GLY A 380 13.14 -12.87 4.41
C GLY A 380 14.35 -12.04 4.82
N LEU A 381 14.36 -11.47 6.04
CA LEU A 381 15.49 -10.68 6.56
C LEU A 381 16.59 -11.55 7.18
N ARG A 382 16.32 -12.83 7.46
CA ARG A 382 17.27 -13.71 8.18
C ARG A 382 18.65 -13.78 7.50
N PRO A 383 18.77 -13.98 6.17
CA PRO A 383 20.07 -14.03 5.52
C PRO A 383 20.86 -12.72 5.64
N LEU A 384 20.17 -11.58 5.55
CA LEU A 384 20.81 -10.27 5.71
C LEU A 384 21.27 -10.07 7.15
N ARG A 385 20.43 -10.43 8.14
CA ARG A 385 20.78 -10.33 9.56
C ARG A 385 21.98 -11.21 9.90
N GLU A 386 22.01 -12.46 9.42
CA GLU A 386 23.15 -13.37 9.63
C GLU A 386 24.45 -12.85 9.00
N LEU A 387 24.37 -12.25 7.80
CA LEU A 387 25.53 -11.61 7.17
C LEU A 387 26.02 -10.41 7.97
N VAL A 388 25.11 -9.55 8.41
CA VAL A 388 25.40 -8.38 9.25
C VAL A 388 26.01 -8.81 10.58
N ASP A 389 25.41 -9.74 11.30
CA ASP A 389 25.87 -10.18 12.62
C ASP A 389 27.26 -10.83 12.55
N ARG A 390 27.56 -11.53 11.44
CA ARG A 390 28.89 -12.12 11.19
C ARG A 390 29.94 -11.06 10.84
N THR A 391 29.56 -10.04 10.08
CA THR A 391 30.49 -9.06 9.50
C THR A 391 30.72 -7.88 10.43
N LEU A 392 29.66 -7.40 11.08
CA LEU A 392 29.64 -6.25 11.98
C LEU A 392 29.01 -6.63 13.34
N PRO A 393 29.69 -7.47 14.15
CA PRO A 393 29.29 -7.75 15.54
C PRO A 393 29.08 -6.46 16.36
N ASP A 394 28.31 -6.52 17.45
CA ASP A 394 27.90 -5.33 18.20
C ASP A 394 29.06 -4.52 18.83
N ASP A 395 30.21 -5.13 19.05
CA ASP A 395 31.44 -4.48 19.53
C ASP A 395 32.27 -3.83 18.41
N VAL A 396 31.92 -4.07 17.14
CA VAL A 396 32.62 -3.56 15.96
C VAL A 396 31.88 -2.35 15.39
N ARG A 397 32.59 -1.22 15.26
CA ARG A 397 32.01 0.04 14.74
C ARG A 397 31.86 0.05 13.22
N GLN A 398 32.81 -0.55 12.50
CA GLN A 398 32.80 -0.66 11.05
C GLN A 398 33.57 -1.92 10.59
N ALA A 399 33.18 -2.48 9.45
CA ALA A 399 33.76 -3.69 8.90
C ALA A 399 33.75 -3.69 7.37
N ARG A 400 34.83 -4.20 6.77
CA ARG A 400 34.97 -4.39 5.32
C ARG A 400 34.29 -5.68 4.89
N LEU A 401 33.67 -5.67 3.72
CA LEU A 401 33.10 -6.85 3.09
C LEU A 401 33.16 -6.77 1.57
N GLU A 402 32.88 -7.89 0.92
CA GLU A 402 32.68 -7.95 -0.52
C GLU A 402 31.23 -7.58 -0.84
N LEU A 403 31.00 -6.53 -1.63
CA LEU A 403 29.66 -6.05 -2.00
C LEU A 403 28.83 -7.14 -2.69
N ALA A 404 29.47 -8.08 -3.38
CA ALA A 404 28.82 -9.23 -3.99
C ALA A 404 28.05 -10.09 -2.97
N ASP A 405 28.50 -10.15 -1.71
CA ASP A 405 27.82 -10.89 -0.65
C ASP A 405 26.45 -10.28 -0.35
N LEU A 406 26.34 -8.94 -0.34
CA LEU A 406 25.06 -8.25 -0.17
C LEU A 406 24.19 -8.31 -1.42
N THR A 407 24.76 -8.07 -2.60
CA THR A 407 23.98 -8.06 -3.85
C THR A 407 23.48 -9.45 -4.22
N SER A 408 24.16 -10.53 -3.81
CA SER A 408 23.69 -11.90 -3.98
C SER A 408 22.40 -12.21 -3.22
N LEU A 409 22.18 -11.53 -2.08
CA LEU A 409 20.94 -11.65 -1.29
C LEU A 409 19.80 -10.80 -1.86
N TRP A 410 20.11 -9.88 -2.79
CA TRP A 410 19.17 -8.93 -3.36
C TRP A 410 18.69 -9.40 -4.75
N PRO A 411 17.51 -10.04 -4.87
CA PRO A 411 16.99 -10.44 -6.17
C PRO A 411 16.75 -9.21 -7.05
N ALA A 412 17.56 -9.07 -8.08
CA ALA A 412 17.52 -7.93 -8.98
C ALA A 412 16.17 -7.79 -9.69
N ARG A 413 15.73 -6.55 -9.94
CA ARG A 413 14.53 -6.29 -10.76
C ARG A 413 14.66 -6.89 -12.16
N THR A 414 15.86 -6.96 -12.71
CA THR A 414 16.14 -7.63 -13.99
C THR A 414 17.20 -8.69 -13.75
N PRO A 415 16.98 -9.96 -14.17
CA PRO A 415 17.95 -11.03 -13.96
C PRO A 415 19.34 -10.62 -14.45
N GLY A 416 20.33 -10.62 -13.55
CA GLY A 416 21.72 -10.27 -13.85
C GLY A 416 22.06 -8.77 -13.92
N LYS A 417 21.14 -7.84 -13.59
CA LYS A 417 21.43 -6.39 -13.55
C LYS A 417 21.09 -5.77 -12.20
N PHE A 418 22.11 -5.28 -11.50
CA PHE A 418 21.97 -4.49 -10.28
C PHE A 418 21.85 -3.00 -10.65
N ALA A 419 20.68 -2.40 -10.47
CA ALA A 419 20.39 -1.03 -10.88
C ALA A 419 20.56 -0.03 -9.72
N LYS A 420 20.60 1.27 -10.04
CA LYS A 420 20.63 2.34 -9.02
C LYS A 420 19.50 2.19 -7.99
N ALA A 421 18.29 1.84 -8.44
CA ALA A 421 17.15 1.62 -7.55
C ALA A 421 17.35 0.45 -6.57
N ASP A 422 18.08 -0.59 -6.97
CA ASP A 422 18.39 -1.73 -6.11
C ASP A 422 19.41 -1.34 -5.04
N ALA A 423 20.46 -0.59 -5.43
CA ALA A 423 21.44 -0.05 -4.49
C ALA A 423 20.82 0.92 -3.47
N VAL A 424 19.93 1.80 -3.92
CA VAL A 424 19.17 2.70 -3.02
C VAL A 424 18.31 1.90 -2.05
N GLY A 425 17.56 0.90 -2.55
CA GLY A 425 16.70 0.06 -1.71
C GLY A 425 17.50 -0.76 -0.68
N LEU A 426 18.67 -1.27 -1.06
CA LEU A 426 19.57 -1.98 -0.14
C LEU A 426 20.07 -1.06 0.98
N ALA A 427 20.50 0.16 0.64
CA ALA A 427 20.95 1.13 1.63
C ALA A 427 19.81 1.55 2.57
N GLN A 428 18.60 1.82 2.05
CA GLN A 428 17.41 2.10 2.85
C GLN A 428 17.03 0.93 3.77
N LEU A 429 17.20 -0.31 3.30
CA LEU A 429 16.96 -1.49 4.12
C LEU A 429 17.96 -1.56 5.28
N LEU A 430 19.25 -1.33 5.02
CA LEU A 430 20.29 -1.31 6.05
C LEU A 430 20.08 -0.21 7.09
N ASP A 431 19.59 0.97 6.67
CA ASP A 431 19.26 2.07 7.59
C ASP A 431 18.25 1.64 8.67
N LYS A 432 17.26 0.79 8.31
CA LYS A 432 16.29 0.24 9.27
C LYS A 432 16.92 -0.66 10.33
N PHE A 433 18.13 -1.18 10.09
CA PHE A 433 18.93 -1.92 11.07
C PHE A 433 19.94 -1.03 11.82
N GLY A 434 19.93 0.28 11.59
CA GLY A 434 20.93 1.20 12.12
C GLY A 434 22.31 0.96 11.52
N ILE A 435 22.37 0.59 10.24
CA ILE A 435 23.61 0.27 9.52
C ILE A 435 23.69 1.10 8.26
N GLY A 436 24.84 1.73 8.04
CA GLY A 436 25.18 2.45 6.83
C GLY A 436 26.15 1.63 5.98
N ILE A 437 26.24 1.97 4.71
CA ILE A 437 27.12 1.32 3.74
C ILE A 437 27.91 2.36 2.94
N GLU A 438 29.20 2.13 2.74
CA GLU A 438 30.03 2.84 1.75
C GLU A 438 30.53 1.85 0.69
N PRO A 439 30.44 2.17 -0.61
CA PRO A 439 29.98 3.43 -1.17
C PRO A 439 28.46 3.56 -1.19
N ASP A 440 27.91 4.68 -0.72
CA ASP A 440 26.47 4.95 -0.79
C ASP A 440 26.10 5.71 -2.08
N VAL A 441 25.34 5.08 -2.97
CA VAL A 441 24.87 5.67 -4.24
C VAL A 441 23.96 6.89 -4.04
N ARG A 442 23.29 7.01 -2.88
CA ARG A 442 22.43 8.15 -2.53
C ARG A 442 23.24 9.41 -2.28
N LEU A 443 24.48 9.23 -1.83
CA LEU A 443 25.43 10.29 -1.48
C LEU A 443 26.48 10.47 -2.60
N GLY A 444 26.18 9.96 -3.80
CA GLY A 444 27.03 10.06 -4.98
C GLY A 444 28.19 9.07 -5.04
N GLY A 445 28.18 8.01 -4.23
CA GLY A 445 29.06 6.87 -4.41
C GLY A 445 28.82 6.14 -5.75
N PRO A 446 29.83 5.43 -6.29
CA PRO A 446 29.69 4.72 -7.56
C PRO A 446 28.67 3.58 -7.48
N LEU A 447 27.88 3.40 -8.55
CA LEU A 447 27.03 2.22 -8.69
C LEU A 447 27.91 1.00 -8.99
N GLN A 448 27.95 0.05 -8.05
CA GLN A 448 28.73 -1.19 -8.15
C GLN A 448 27.88 -2.37 -7.68
N SER A 449 28.14 -3.55 -8.23
CA SER A 449 27.51 -4.81 -7.81
C SER A 449 28.46 -5.77 -7.10
N ALA A 450 29.76 -5.48 -7.13
CA ALA A 450 30.86 -6.24 -6.55
C ALA A 450 32.05 -5.29 -6.29
N GLY A 451 33.00 -5.72 -5.48
CA GLY A 451 34.12 -4.93 -4.97
C GLY A 451 34.01 -4.67 -3.47
N ALA A 452 35.02 -3.99 -2.93
CA ALA A 452 35.04 -3.64 -1.51
C ALA A 452 33.87 -2.71 -1.15
N ALA A 453 33.22 -3.03 -0.03
CA ALA A 453 32.28 -2.17 0.66
C ALA A 453 32.64 -2.11 2.15
N VAL A 454 32.08 -1.13 2.86
CA VAL A 454 32.24 -0.97 4.31
C VAL A 454 30.86 -0.81 4.92
N LEU A 455 30.53 -1.65 5.89
CA LEU A 455 29.37 -1.45 6.77
C LEU A 455 29.81 -0.73 8.04
N PHE A 456 28.98 0.17 8.53
CA PHE A 456 29.23 0.89 9.79
C PHE A 456 27.94 1.10 10.57
N ARG A 457 28.05 1.21 11.89
CA ARG A 457 26.88 1.45 12.76
C ARG A 457 26.47 2.93 12.71
N VAL A 458 25.19 3.16 12.41
CA VAL A 458 24.59 4.48 12.37
C VAL A 458 24.04 4.83 13.75
N THR A 459 24.42 5.98 14.27
CA THR A 459 23.80 6.56 15.46
C THR A 459 22.53 7.32 15.09
N ALA A 460 21.55 7.41 15.98
CA ALA A 460 20.24 8.06 15.76
C ALA A 460 20.28 9.55 15.30
N ALA A 461 21.45 10.16 15.19
CA ALA A 461 21.69 11.55 14.80
C ALA A 461 22.17 11.75 13.35
N GLN A 462 22.06 10.74 12.47
CA GLN A 462 22.55 10.84 11.10
C GLN A 462 21.42 11.29 10.15
N SER A 463 21.58 12.45 9.50
CA SER A 463 20.63 12.95 8.50
C SER A 463 20.60 12.07 7.25
N ALA A 464 19.42 11.92 6.64
CA ALA A 464 19.24 11.20 5.37
C ALA A 464 19.85 11.94 4.17
N THR A 465 20.11 13.24 4.33
CA THR A 465 20.75 14.12 3.35
C THR A 465 22.17 14.47 3.79
N THR A 466 23.09 14.54 2.82
CA THR A 466 24.45 15.04 3.07
C THR A 466 24.43 16.54 3.27
N THR A 467 25.18 17.03 4.24
CA THR A 467 25.49 18.46 4.30
C THR A 467 26.47 18.84 3.17
N PRO A 468 26.47 20.10 2.75
CA PRO A 468 27.51 20.66 1.90
C PRO A 468 28.93 20.40 2.43
N GLU A 469 29.10 20.54 3.74
CA GLU A 469 30.35 20.31 4.47
C GLU A 469 30.82 18.86 4.32
N TYR A 470 29.91 17.88 4.45
CA TYR A 470 30.25 16.48 4.22
C TYR A 470 30.68 16.21 2.77
N THR A 471 30.00 16.83 1.81
CA THR A 471 30.32 16.67 0.39
C THR A 471 31.71 17.21 0.06
N ALA A 472 32.06 18.36 0.63
CA ALA A 472 33.41 18.93 0.58
C ALA A 472 34.44 17.99 1.23
N ALA A 473 34.16 17.51 2.45
CA ALA A 473 35.03 16.60 3.20
C ALA A 473 35.35 15.33 2.39
N ALA A 474 34.32 14.67 1.87
CA ALA A 474 34.47 13.44 1.10
C ALA A 474 35.26 13.66 -0.20
N THR A 475 35.08 14.81 -0.85
CA THR A 475 35.81 15.16 -2.09
C THR A 475 37.30 15.39 -1.81
N LEU A 476 37.62 16.18 -0.77
CA LEU A 476 39.00 16.43 -0.36
C LEU A 476 39.68 15.14 0.12
N LEU A 477 38.96 14.30 0.87
CA LEU A 477 39.45 13.02 1.35
C LEU A 477 39.74 12.05 0.19
N HIS A 478 38.92 12.02 -0.85
CA HIS A 478 39.17 11.22 -2.05
C HIS A 478 40.45 11.70 -2.76
N LEU A 479 40.63 13.01 -2.93
CA LEU A 479 41.84 13.57 -3.53
C LEU A 479 43.09 13.24 -2.71
N ALA A 480 43.03 13.44 -1.39
CA ALA A 480 44.09 13.08 -0.46
C ALA A 480 44.44 11.59 -0.58
N ALA A 481 43.44 10.71 -0.53
CA ALA A 481 43.64 9.26 -0.64
C ALA A 481 44.28 8.86 -1.98
N VAL A 482 43.92 9.51 -3.09
CA VAL A 482 44.53 9.24 -4.40
C VAL A 482 45.99 9.68 -4.45
N VAL A 483 46.34 10.81 -3.84
CA VAL A 483 47.73 11.31 -3.79
C VAL A 483 48.57 10.38 -2.92
N SER A 484 48.14 10.09 -1.69
CA SER A 484 48.87 9.21 -0.76
C SER A 484 49.02 7.78 -1.29
N ALA A 485 48.06 7.25 -2.05
CA ALA A 485 48.15 5.90 -2.60
C ALA A 485 49.05 5.76 -3.83
N ALA A 486 49.72 6.82 -4.29
CA ALA A 486 50.59 6.78 -5.48
C ALA A 486 51.91 6.02 -5.25
N ASP A 487 52.35 5.89 -4.00
CA ASP A 487 53.60 5.25 -3.57
C ASP A 487 53.44 3.75 -3.19
N ASP A 488 52.21 3.26 -3.00
CA ASP A 488 51.87 1.92 -2.49
C ASP A 488 52.15 1.71 -0.97
N ASP A 489 52.62 2.72 -0.23
CA ASP A 489 52.77 2.69 1.24
C ASP A 489 52.06 3.88 1.93
N VAL A 490 50.80 3.70 2.34
CA VAL A 490 50.08 4.69 3.16
C VAL A 490 50.18 4.29 4.64
N SER A 491 50.71 5.16 5.51
CA SER A 491 50.82 4.84 6.93
C SER A 491 49.46 4.97 7.64
N THR A 492 49.23 4.19 8.71
CA THR A 492 48.01 4.36 9.54
C THR A 492 47.96 5.71 10.25
N ALA A 493 49.12 6.33 10.49
CA ALA A 493 49.23 7.60 11.19
C ALA A 493 48.78 8.78 10.30
N GLU A 494 49.14 8.80 9.01
CA GLU A 494 48.63 9.80 8.06
C GLU A 494 47.10 9.75 7.94
N ARG A 495 46.53 8.54 7.95
CA ARG A 495 45.08 8.31 7.84
C ARG A 495 44.31 8.93 9.01
N ASP A 496 44.73 8.63 10.24
CA ASP A 496 44.05 9.12 11.45
C ASP A 496 44.18 10.65 11.55
N HIS A 497 45.29 11.21 11.07
CA HIS A 497 45.53 12.64 11.09
C HIS A 497 44.68 13.40 10.06
N LEU A 498 44.52 12.86 8.84
CA LEU A 498 43.66 13.41 7.79
C LEU A 498 42.18 13.42 8.22
N VAL A 499 41.70 12.31 8.81
CA VAL A 499 40.31 12.22 9.31
C VAL A 499 40.11 13.19 10.46
N SER A 500 40.93 13.14 11.52
CA SER A 500 40.78 14.01 12.69
C SER A 500 40.81 15.49 12.33
N HIS A 501 41.57 15.86 11.30
CA HIS A 501 41.61 17.23 10.82
C HIS A 501 40.29 17.62 10.12
N LEU A 502 39.85 16.87 9.11
CA LEU A 502 38.60 17.15 8.38
C LEU A 502 37.38 17.19 9.32
N GLU A 503 37.36 16.36 10.36
CA GLU A 503 36.30 16.38 11.39
C GLU A 503 36.29 17.68 12.20
N THR A 504 37.45 18.29 12.42
CA THR A 504 37.62 19.51 13.22
C THR A 504 37.41 20.77 12.40
N SER A 505 37.86 20.78 11.14
CA SER A 505 37.83 21.97 10.27
C SER A 505 36.49 22.21 9.58
N LEU A 506 35.70 21.17 9.32
CA LEU A 506 34.40 21.28 8.61
C LEU A 506 33.17 21.24 9.52
N HIS A 507 33.34 21.31 10.85
CA HIS A 507 32.25 21.24 11.82
C HIS A 507 31.26 20.07 11.58
N LEU A 508 31.77 18.93 11.09
CA LEU A 508 30.95 17.76 10.74
C LEU A 508 30.18 17.23 11.96
N THR A 509 28.95 16.80 11.73
CA THR A 509 28.13 16.16 12.76
C THR A 509 28.75 14.82 13.19
N PRO A 510 28.49 14.34 14.43
CA PRO A 510 29.01 13.04 14.88
C PRO A 510 28.67 11.87 13.93
N GLY A 511 27.50 11.93 13.30
CA GLY A 511 27.08 10.93 12.31
C GLY A 511 27.92 11.00 11.03
N GLU A 512 28.20 12.19 10.52
CA GLU A 512 29.02 12.38 9.31
C GLU A 512 30.47 11.98 9.52
N ARG A 513 31.01 12.18 10.73
CA ARG A 513 32.36 11.73 11.11
C ARG A 513 32.54 10.21 11.01
N ILE A 514 31.58 9.47 11.57
CA ILE A 514 31.55 8.00 11.47
C ILE A 514 31.51 7.58 10.00
N ARG A 515 30.66 8.24 9.20
CA ARG A 515 30.54 7.94 7.78
C ARG A 515 31.80 8.28 7.00
N LEU A 516 32.44 9.42 7.26
CA LEU A 516 33.68 9.86 6.62
C LEU A 516 34.82 8.86 6.88
N THR A 517 34.89 8.34 8.11
CA THR A 517 35.85 7.29 8.49
C THR A 517 35.58 5.99 7.71
N ALA A 518 34.31 5.56 7.60
CA ALA A 518 33.94 4.41 6.78
C ALA A 518 34.22 4.62 5.28
N HIS A 519 34.03 5.84 4.79
CA HIS A 519 34.32 6.22 3.41
C HIS A 519 35.83 6.16 3.12
N LEU A 520 36.68 6.61 4.04
CA LEU A 520 38.14 6.43 3.93
C LEU A 520 38.50 4.95 3.86
N ASP A 521 37.92 4.14 4.73
CA ASP A 521 38.19 2.71 4.78
C ASP A 521 37.80 2.00 3.48
N TRP A 522 36.70 2.44 2.87
CA TRP A 522 36.29 1.98 1.54
C TRP A 522 37.28 2.43 0.46
N LEU A 523 37.67 3.70 0.45
CA LEU A 523 38.63 4.26 -0.51
C LEU A 523 39.94 3.46 -0.51
N LEU A 524 40.48 3.15 0.67
CA LEU A 524 41.71 2.38 0.84
C LEU A 524 41.59 0.91 0.43
N ALA A 525 40.40 0.31 0.54
CA ALA A 525 40.14 -1.05 0.10
C ALA A 525 39.81 -1.13 -1.41
N SER A 526 39.51 0.01 -2.04
CA SER A 526 39.11 0.10 -3.44
C SER A 526 40.28 0.44 -4.36
N LYS A 527 40.15 0.13 -5.66
CA LYS A 527 41.07 0.67 -6.67
C LYS A 527 40.74 2.13 -6.89
N LEU A 528 41.50 3.02 -6.25
CA LEU A 528 41.35 4.46 -6.35
C LEU A 528 41.45 4.93 -7.81
N LYS A 529 40.42 5.63 -8.27
CA LYS A 529 40.39 6.28 -9.60
C LYS A 529 39.98 7.72 -9.46
N LEU A 530 40.54 8.57 -10.31
CA LEU A 530 40.12 9.96 -10.50
C LEU A 530 38.82 10.08 -11.32
N THR A 531 38.36 8.98 -11.93
CA THR A 531 37.15 8.95 -12.76
C THR A 531 35.90 9.04 -11.89
N GLY A 532 35.22 10.19 -11.91
CA GLY A 532 34.01 10.47 -11.12
C GLY A 532 34.05 11.81 -10.37
N LEU A 533 35.26 12.28 -10.05
CA LEU A 533 35.52 13.58 -9.41
C LEU A 533 35.29 14.76 -10.36
N THR A 534 35.44 14.56 -11.67
CA THR A 534 35.29 15.62 -12.71
C THR A 534 33.96 16.34 -12.64
N LYS A 535 32.85 15.64 -12.35
CA LYS A 535 31.52 16.27 -12.25
C LYS A 535 31.39 17.13 -10.99
N ARG A 536 31.97 16.68 -9.86
CA ARG A 536 31.94 17.42 -8.58
C ARG A 536 32.89 18.63 -8.61
N LEU A 537 34.09 18.45 -9.17
CA LEU A 537 35.10 19.49 -9.31
C LEU A 537 34.77 20.51 -10.42
N GLY A 538 33.95 20.13 -11.40
CA GLY A 538 33.52 21.01 -12.49
C GLY A 538 32.58 22.13 -12.07
N VAL A 539 31.96 22.03 -10.90
CA VAL A 539 31.07 23.06 -10.32
C VAL A 539 31.86 24.23 -9.70
N LEU A 540 33.14 24.00 -9.39
CA LEU A 540 34.00 24.96 -8.69
C LEU A 540 34.46 26.10 -9.60
N THR A 541 34.67 27.31 -9.07
CA THR A 541 35.27 28.43 -9.81
C THR A 541 36.78 28.24 -10.05
N ASP A 542 37.38 29.00 -10.98
CA ASP A 542 38.83 28.95 -11.25
C ASP A 542 39.68 29.17 -9.99
N GLY A 543 39.29 30.13 -9.13
CA GLY A 543 40.00 30.43 -7.89
C GLY A 543 39.91 29.31 -6.84
N GLN A 544 38.79 28.61 -6.79
CA GLN A 544 38.59 27.46 -5.89
C GLN A 544 39.32 26.21 -6.39
N ARG A 545 39.35 26.00 -7.71
CA ARG A 545 40.14 24.92 -8.31
C ARG A 545 41.62 25.09 -8.03
N ALA A 546 42.13 26.33 -8.00
CA ALA A 546 43.49 26.62 -7.58
C ALA A 546 43.75 26.25 -6.10
N HIS A 547 42.84 26.60 -5.19
CA HIS A 547 42.96 26.23 -3.77
C HIS A 547 42.91 24.71 -3.53
N VAL A 548 42.05 23.97 -4.24
CA VAL A 548 42.02 22.50 -4.17
C VAL A 548 43.33 21.89 -4.68
N ALA A 549 43.94 22.50 -5.69
CA ALA A 549 45.23 22.08 -6.23
C ALA A 549 46.38 22.34 -5.23
N GLU A 550 46.39 23.50 -4.59
CA GLU A 550 47.32 23.87 -3.52
C GLU A 550 47.21 22.89 -2.34
N PHE A 551 45.99 22.58 -1.89
CA PHE A 551 45.73 21.61 -0.83
C PHE A 551 46.27 20.21 -1.18
N ALA A 552 46.01 19.71 -2.39
CA ALA A 552 46.52 18.40 -2.81
C ALA A 552 48.05 18.37 -2.82
N THR A 553 48.69 19.46 -3.24
CA THR A 553 50.16 19.61 -3.23
C THR A 553 50.71 19.70 -1.82
N ALA A 554 50.01 20.41 -0.92
CA ALA A 554 50.40 20.54 0.47
C ALA A 554 50.33 19.20 1.22
N ILE A 555 49.31 18.36 0.94
CA ILE A 555 49.25 16.98 1.48
C ILE A 555 50.44 16.14 1.01
N ALA A 556 50.79 16.19 -0.27
CA ALA A 556 51.97 15.46 -0.77
C ALA A 556 53.26 15.96 -0.10
N ALA A 557 53.37 17.26 0.16
CA ALA A 557 54.54 17.87 0.79
C ALA A 557 54.62 17.63 2.31
N ALA A 558 53.54 17.21 2.96
CA ALA A 558 53.47 17.02 4.41
C ALA A 558 54.48 15.98 4.93
N ASP A 559 54.75 14.95 4.11
CA ASP A 559 55.67 13.86 4.44
C ASP A 559 57.15 14.24 4.23
N GLY A 560 57.41 15.44 3.70
CA GLY A 560 58.75 16.00 3.50
C GLY A 560 59.55 15.35 2.36
N VAL A 561 59.06 14.25 1.78
CA VAL A 561 59.63 13.58 0.61
C VAL A 561 58.52 13.30 -0.38
N VAL A 562 58.51 14.04 -1.49
CA VAL A 562 57.53 13.86 -2.56
C VAL A 562 58.09 12.91 -3.61
N SER A 563 57.44 11.78 -3.83
CA SER A 563 57.88 10.77 -4.80
C SER A 563 57.55 11.20 -6.24
N PRO A 564 58.28 10.72 -7.26
CA PRO A 564 57.95 11.00 -8.66
C PRO A 564 56.54 10.54 -9.06
N ALA A 565 56.03 9.46 -8.45
CA ALA A 565 54.68 8.95 -8.71
C ALA A 565 53.58 9.86 -8.15
N GLU A 566 53.83 10.50 -7.00
CA GLU A 566 52.94 11.53 -6.44
C GLU A 566 52.91 12.78 -7.30
N VAL A 567 54.08 13.25 -7.77
CA VAL A 567 54.14 14.41 -8.68
C VAL A 567 53.36 14.13 -9.97
N ASP A 568 53.50 12.95 -10.57
CA ASP A 568 52.72 12.57 -11.75
C ASP A 568 51.21 12.50 -11.48
N THR A 569 50.81 12.13 -10.26
CA THR A 569 49.41 12.10 -9.84
C THR A 569 48.88 13.52 -9.60
N LEU A 570 49.66 14.40 -8.97
CA LEU A 570 49.35 15.82 -8.81
C LEU A 570 49.20 16.52 -10.17
N ARG A 571 50.09 16.25 -11.13
CA ARG A 571 49.97 16.78 -12.51
C ARG A 571 48.65 16.37 -13.18
N LYS A 572 48.19 15.14 -12.93
CA LYS A 572 46.86 14.69 -13.40
C LYS A 572 45.73 15.42 -12.68
N ILE A 573 45.84 15.66 -11.37
CA ILE A 573 44.86 16.42 -10.59
C ILE A 573 44.79 17.88 -11.06
N TYR A 574 45.92 18.56 -11.27
CA TYR A 574 45.98 19.94 -11.80
C TYR A 574 45.31 20.02 -13.17
N LYS A 575 45.58 19.06 -14.06
CA LYS A 575 44.91 18.96 -15.36
C LYS A 575 43.38 18.78 -15.22
N LEU A 576 42.93 17.99 -14.25
CA LEU A 576 41.49 17.80 -13.97
C LEU A 576 40.83 19.05 -13.41
N LEU A 577 41.58 19.86 -12.66
CA LEU A 577 41.16 21.14 -12.09
C LEU A 577 41.28 22.30 -13.10
N GLY A 578 41.64 22.04 -14.36
CA GLY A 578 41.82 23.07 -15.38
C GLY A 578 43.02 23.99 -15.17
N GLN A 579 43.94 23.61 -14.26
CA GLN A 579 45.17 24.32 -13.97
C GLN A 579 46.32 23.83 -14.86
N GLU A 580 47.38 24.63 -14.95
CA GLU A 580 48.59 24.28 -15.69
C GLU A 580 49.34 23.15 -14.95
N PRO A 581 49.58 21.97 -15.57
CA PRO A 581 50.15 20.82 -14.88
C PRO A 581 51.57 21.03 -14.33
N ASP A 582 52.40 21.83 -15.00
CA ASP A 582 53.79 22.03 -14.58
C ASP A 582 53.93 23.06 -13.43
N ALA A 583 52.86 23.80 -13.12
CA ALA A 583 52.76 24.66 -11.94
C ALA A 583 52.94 23.90 -10.62
N VAL A 584 52.68 22.59 -10.61
CA VAL A 584 52.95 21.68 -9.48
C VAL A 584 54.40 21.81 -9.00
N TYR A 585 55.37 21.93 -9.92
CA TYR A 585 56.78 22.02 -9.55
C TYR A 585 57.13 23.34 -8.86
N ALA A 586 56.52 24.45 -9.28
CA ALA A 586 56.72 25.75 -8.65
C ALA A 586 56.14 25.78 -7.24
N GLU A 587 54.96 25.18 -7.05
CA GLU A 587 54.25 25.13 -5.78
C GLU A 587 54.93 24.19 -4.77
N LEU A 588 55.35 23.00 -5.22
CA LEU A 588 56.18 22.08 -4.44
C LEU A 588 57.48 22.75 -4.00
N HIS A 589 58.13 23.51 -4.90
CA HIS A 589 59.32 24.28 -4.55
C HIS A 589 59.01 25.39 -3.55
N ALA A 590 57.89 26.09 -3.64
CA ALA A 590 57.51 27.12 -2.69
C ALA A 590 57.31 26.54 -1.27
N LEU A 591 56.61 25.42 -1.14
CA LEU A 591 56.33 24.74 0.14
C LEU A 591 57.60 24.12 0.78
N THR A 592 58.45 23.49 -0.04
CA THR A 592 59.74 22.94 0.43
C THR A 592 60.78 24.02 0.72
N SER A 593 60.76 25.16 0.00
CA SER A 593 61.63 26.32 0.26
C SER A 593 61.19 27.15 1.46
N ALA A 594 59.89 27.19 1.75
CA ALA A 594 59.36 27.75 2.99
C ALA A 594 59.83 26.95 4.21
N SER A 595 59.99 25.62 4.06
CA SER A 595 60.51 24.70 5.08
C SER A 595 62.01 24.83 5.33
N THR A 596 62.78 25.43 4.41
CA THR A 596 64.25 25.57 4.51
C THR A 596 64.74 26.98 4.81
N ARG A 597 63.87 27.92 5.20
CA ARG A 597 64.30 29.23 5.72
C ARG A 597 64.53 29.13 7.24
N PRO A 598 65.78 29.22 7.75
CA PRO A 598 65.96 29.89 9.02
C PRO A 598 65.38 31.30 8.87
N ALA A 599 64.76 31.83 9.94
CA ALA A 599 64.30 33.21 9.97
C ALA A 599 65.33 34.16 9.32
N PRO A 600 64.92 35.15 8.51
CA PRO A 600 65.87 36.00 7.81
C PRO A 600 66.78 36.66 8.86
N ALA A 601 68.07 36.33 8.84
CA ALA A 601 69.05 37.01 9.67
C ALA A 601 69.11 38.46 9.19
N VAL A 602 68.63 39.39 10.03
CA VAL A 602 68.59 40.84 9.75
C VAL A 602 69.98 41.48 9.98
N GLU A 603 71.07 40.69 10.00
CA GLU A 603 72.42 41.22 10.22
C GLU A 603 73.43 40.64 9.22
N PRO A 604 74.43 41.42 8.76
CA PRO A 604 75.40 40.94 7.78
C PRO A 604 76.24 39.82 8.37
N VAL A 605 76.17 38.63 7.77
CA VAL A 605 77.02 37.49 8.13
C VAL A 605 78.43 37.73 7.58
N VAL A 606 79.37 38.05 8.48
CA VAL A 606 80.80 38.12 8.18
C VAL A 606 81.33 36.71 7.99
N VAL A 607 81.67 36.34 6.76
CA VAL A 607 82.06 34.98 6.40
C VAL A 607 83.49 34.63 6.84
N MET A 608 84.34 35.62 7.17
CA MET A 608 85.68 35.39 7.74
C MET A 608 86.30 36.71 8.26
N PRO A 609 86.82 36.79 9.50
CA PRO A 609 87.76 37.84 9.87
C PRO A 609 89.11 37.60 9.20
N ALA A 610 89.76 38.65 8.71
CA ALA A 610 91.13 38.54 8.21
C ALA A 610 92.07 38.27 9.39
N ASP A 611 92.72 37.10 9.42
CA ASP A 611 93.75 36.78 10.39
C ASP A 611 95.13 36.73 9.72
N THR A 612 96.05 37.50 10.29
CA THR A 612 97.44 37.58 9.89
C THR A 612 98.25 36.55 10.68
N GLY A 613 98.50 35.37 10.10
CA GLY A 613 99.36 34.35 10.69
C GLY A 613 99.70 33.21 9.71
N PRO A 614 100.90 32.59 9.78
CA PRO A 614 101.42 31.77 8.70
C PRO A 614 100.89 30.33 8.65
N THR A 615 100.97 29.81 7.42
CA THR A 615 100.52 28.54 6.85
C THR A 615 100.86 27.26 7.62
N GLY A 616 99.85 26.40 7.81
CA GLY A 616 99.96 24.96 8.09
C GLY A 616 98.59 24.27 8.18
N TYR A 617 98.27 23.37 7.24
CA TYR A 617 97.01 22.63 7.22
C TYR A 617 97.09 21.36 8.06
N LEU A 618 96.14 21.15 8.98
CA LEU A 618 95.81 19.84 9.54
C LEU A 618 94.49 19.35 8.93
N ILE A 619 94.51 18.12 8.40
CA ILE A 619 93.36 17.43 7.80
C ILE A 619 92.38 17.02 8.91
N PRO A 620 91.08 17.39 8.85
CA PRO A 620 90.08 16.93 9.81
C PRO A 620 89.77 15.42 9.66
N PRO A 621 89.46 14.71 10.76
CA PRO A 621 89.18 13.27 10.74
C PRO A 621 87.86 12.92 10.03
N PRO A 622 87.71 11.68 9.51
CA PRO A 622 86.54 11.25 8.76
C PRO A 622 85.26 11.22 9.64
N PRO A 623 84.09 11.52 9.07
CA PRO A 623 82.83 11.48 9.81
C PRO A 623 82.48 10.04 10.21
N THR A 624 82.04 9.88 11.46
CA THR A 624 81.47 8.65 12.02
C THR A 624 80.16 8.27 11.33
N PRO A 625 79.86 6.97 11.19
CA PRO A 625 78.70 6.48 10.45
C PRO A 625 77.37 6.76 11.17
N ASP A 626 76.40 7.25 10.39
CA ASP A 626 75.02 7.48 10.82
C ASP A 626 74.31 6.17 11.23
N LEU A 627 73.42 6.33 12.20
CA LEU A 627 72.49 5.33 12.72
C LEU A 627 71.49 4.85 11.63
N PRO A 628 70.79 3.72 11.83
CA PRO A 628 70.01 3.07 10.78
C PRO A 628 68.84 3.94 10.29
N VAL A 629 68.73 4.02 8.97
CA VAL A 629 67.56 4.50 8.22
C VAL A 629 66.33 3.69 8.63
N GLY A 630 65.22 4.35 8.95
CA GLY A 630 63.93 3.65 9.12
C GLY A 630 62.83 4.32 9.94
N VAL A 631 62.96 5.58 10.38
CA VAL A 631 61.80 6.32 10.93
C VAL A 631 61.86 7.75 10.42
N MET A 632 61.16 8.02 9.32
CA MET A 632 60.87 9.39 8.89
C MET A 632 59.98 10.06 9.94
N ARG A 633 60.33 11.29 10.29
CA ARG A 633 59.63 12.07 11.31
C ARG A 633 59.01 13.27 10.61
N LEU A 634 57.70 13.21 10.41
CA LEU A 634 56.86 14.30 9.91
C LEU A 634 57.14 15.59 10.69
N ASP A 635 57.31 16.72 10.00
CA ASP A 635 57.44 18.02 10.65
C ASP A 635 56.04 18.48 11.14
N PRO A 636 55.78 18.48 12.46
CA PRO A 636 54.47 18.81 12.98
C PRO A 636 54.03 20.25 12.64
N ALA A 637 54.97 21.18 12.43
CA ALA A 637 54.65 22.56 12.08
C ALA A 637 54.22 22.71 10.61
N LEU A 638 54.83 21.93 9.72
CA LEU A 638 54.47 21.91 8.29
C LEU A 638 53.09 21.28 8.09
N VAL A 639 52.86 20.16 8.77
CA VAL A 639 51.56 19.49 8.84
C VAL A 639 50.49 20.46 9.35
N GLU A 640 50.76 21.21 10.43
CA GLU A 640 49.78 22.17 10.99
C GLU A 640 49.52 23.39 10.07
N ALA A 641 50.50 23.82 9.27
CA ALA A 641 50.34 24.89 8.29
C ALA A 641 49.48 24.44 7.09
N THR A 642 49.84 23.31 6.48
CA THR A 642 49.05 22.62 5.45
C THR A 642 47.62 22.37 5.91
N MET A 643 47.44 21.98 7.18
CA MET A 643 46.13 21.79 7.80
C MET A 643 45.31 23.08 7.91
N ARG A 644 45.92 24.25 8.10
CA ARG A 644 45.15 25.50 8.19
C ARG A 644 44.61 25.94 6.82
N GLU A 645 45.38 25.70 5.76
CA GLU A 645 44.94 25.89 4.37
C GLU A 645 43.83 24.90 4.00
N SER A 646 43.95 23.65 4.45
CA SER A 646 42.94 22.59 4.28
C SER A 646 41.56 23.00 4.78
N ALA A 647 41.49 23.60 5.97
CA ALA A 647 40.25 24.08 6.57
C ALA A 647 39.58 25.19 5.75
N ALA A 648 40.37 26.10 5.19
CA ALA A 648 39.88 27.19 4.35
C ALA A 648 39.32 26.67 3.02
N VAL A 649 40.02 25.74 2.37
CA VAL A 649 39.55 25.10 1.12
C VAL A 649 38.26 24.33 1.37
N ALA A 650 38.19 23.61 2.48
CA ALA A 650 37.04 22.82 2.83
C ALA A 650 35.80 23.69 3.10
N ALA A 651 35.94 24.81 3.80
CA ALA A 651 34.87 25.78 4.02
C ALA A 651 34.40 26.42 2.70
N LEU A 652 35.33 26.79 1.81
CA LEU A 652 35.00 27.33 0.48
C LEU A 652 34.26 26.31 -0.40
N LEU A 653 34.64 25.03 -0.32
CA LEU A 653 33.93 23.95 -1.00
C LEU A 653 32.54 23.75 -0.41
N ALA A 654 32.40 23.80 0.92
CA ALA A 654 31.11 23.69 1.58
C ALA A 654 30.16 24.82 1.16
N GLU A 655 30.64 26.06 1.05
CA GLU A 655 29.84 27.19 0.53
C GLU A 655 29.37 26.97 -0.93
N VAL A 656 30.17 26.31 -1.77
CA VAL A 656 29.77 26.00 -3.17
C VAL A 656 28.76 24.86 -3.23
N PHE A 657 28.87 23.89 -2.32
CA PHE A 657 27.90 22.81 -2.22
C PHE A 657 26.68 23.19 -1.39
N ALA A 658 26.69 24.35 -0.73
CA ALA A 658 25.53 24.91 -0.08
C ALA A 658 24.55 25.31 -1.17
N GLU A 659 23.35 24.76 -1.11
CA GLU A 659 22.23 25.32 -1.87
C GLU A 659 22.16 26.80 -1.49
N GLU A 660 22.22 27.69 -2.50
CA GLU A 660 21.89 29.10 -2.28
C GLU A 660 20.60 29.11 -1.45
N PRO A 661 20.56 29.81 -0.30
CA PRO A 661 19.31 29.89 0.45
C PRO A 661 18.27 30.33 -0.57
N GLU A 662 17.18 29.55 -0.69
CA GLU A 662 16.02 29.99 -1.43
C GLU A 662 15.82 31.45 -1.07
N ASP A 663 16.00 32.29 -2.09
CA ASP A 663 15.96 33.72 -2.00
C ASP A 663 14.77 34.09 -1.12
N ALA A 664 15.01 35.02 -0.20
CA ALA A 664 14.02 35.51 0.75
C ALA A 664 12.64 35.61 0.10
N ALA A 665 11.62 35.07 0.79
CA ALA A 665 10.20 35.09 0.45
C ALA A 665 9.86 36.06 -0.70
N PRO A 666 9.39 35.57 -1.85
CA PRO A 666 9.14 36.44 -2.99
C PRO A 666 8.18 37.56 -2.57
N PRO A 667 8.44 38.83 -2.96
CA PRO A 667 7.50 39.91 -2.72
C PRO A 667 6.16 39.53 -3.36
N SER A 668 5.09 39.72 -2.59
CA SER A 668 3.70 39.45 -2.99
C SER A 668 3.48 39.75 -4.48
N PRO A 669 3.14 38.75 -5.32
CA PRO A 669 2.72 39.04 -6.66
C PRO A 669 1.39 39.80 -6.61
N ALA A 670 1.31 40.85 -7.42
CA ALA A 670 0.07 41.49 -7.82
C ALA A 670 -0.88 40.44 -8.44
N PRO A 671 -2.21 40.67 -8.46
CA PRO A 671 -3.19 39.61 -8.67
C PRO A 671 -3.07 39.06 -10.10
N VAL A 672 -2.56 37.84 -10.21
CA VAL A 672 -2.68 37.03 -11.41
C VAL A 672 -3.99 36.27 -11.29
N VAL A 673 -4.85 36.43 -12.29
CA VAL A 673 -6.17 35.80 -12.36
C VAL A 673 -6.02 34.31 -12.07
N ALA A 674 -6.64 33.83 -10.98
CA ALA A 674 -6.66 32.43 -10.63
C ALA A 674 -7.39 31.66 -11.75
N VAL A 675 -6.65 30.81 -12.44
CA VAL A 675 -7.18 29.84 -13.39
C VAL A 675 -7.23 28.51 -12.66
N ASP A 676 -8.43 27.94 -12.45
CA ASP A 676 -8.62 26.66 -11.76
C ASP A 676 -7.91 25.53 -12.53
N LEU A 677 -6.80 25.02 -12.01
CA LEU A 677 -6.01 23.98 -12.67
C LEU A 677 -6.85 22.72 -12.96
N VAL A 678 -6.63 22.11 -14.12
CA VAL A 678 -7.29 20.86 -14.51
C VAL A 678 -6.41 19.69 -14.07
N GLY A 679 -6.78 19.01 -12.99
CA GLY A 679 -6.05 17.85 -12.47
C GLY A 679 -4.60 18.16 -12.12
N LEU A 680 -3.66 17.42 -12.73
CA LEU A 680 -2.21 17.56 -12.55
C LEU A 680 -1.54 18.46 -13.60
N LEU A 681 -2.31 19.05 -14.52
CA LEU A 681 -1.79 19.92 -15.57
C LEU A 681 -1.37 21.27 -15.00
N ASP A 682 -0.26 21.82 -15.49
CA ASP A 682 0.14 23.19 -15.17
C ASP A 682 -0.83 24.23 -15.75
N ALA A 683 -0.62 25.50 -15.40
CA ALA A 683 -1.51 26.59 -15.84
C ALA A 683 -1.54 26.78 -17.37
N ALA A 684 -0.44 26.49 -18.06
CA ALA A 684 -0.36 26.63 -19.52
C ALA A 684 -1.13 25.51 -20.23
N HIS A 685 -0.92 24.26 -19.82
CA HIS A 685 -1.63 23.10 -20.37
C HIS A 685 -3.11 23.09 -20.00
N SER A 686 -3.47 23.55 -18.79
CA SER A 686 -4.88 23.73 -18.38
C SER A 686 -5.61 24.77 -19.25
N THR A 687 -4.91 25.84 -19.64
CA THR A 687 -5.48 26.88 -20.52
C THR A 687 -5.64 26.35 -21.94
N LEU A 688 -4.63 25.66 -22.46
CA LEU A 688 -4.67 25.01 -23.76
C LEU A 688 -5.81 23.98 -23.85
N LEU A 689 -5.98 23.11 -22.85
CA LEU A 689 -7.03 22.10 -22.81
C LEU A 689 -8.45 22.72 -22.83
N ARG A 690 -8.66 23.81 -22.10
CA ARG A 690 -9.96 24.52 -22.12
C ARG A 690 -10.21 25.18 -23.47
N GLU A 691 -9.20 25.73 -24.13
CA GLU A 691 -9.37 26.27 -25.46
C GLU A 691 -9.72 25.16 -26.47
N LEU A 692 -9.08 23.99 -26.37
CA LEU A 692 -9.40 22.83 -27.20
C LEU A 692 -10.83 22.32 -26.99
N SER A 693 -11.36 22.42 -25.77
CA SER A 693 -12.75 22.02 -25.45
C SER A 693 -13.83 22.83 -26.19
N THR A 694 -13.49 23.98 -26.77
CA THR A 694 -14.44 24.85 -27.46
C THR A 694 -14.89 24.32 -28.82
N ARG A 695 -14.11 23.42 -29.44
CA ARG A 695 -14.35 22.89 -30.78
C ARG A 695 -14.03 21.39 -30.85
N PRO A 696 -14.85 20.58 -31.53
CA PRO A 696 -14.65 19.13 -31.62
C PRO A 696 -13.51 18.70 -32.55
N SER A 697 -12.96 19.63 -33.35
CA SER A 697 -11.86 19.35 -34.28
C SER A 697 -11.04 20.60 -34.58
N TRP A 698 -9.73 20.45 -34.70
CA TRP A 698 -8.77 21.51 -34.99
C TRP A 698 -7.87 21.13 -36.17
N THR A 699 -7.40 22.12 -36.94
CA THR A 699 -6.30 21.88 -37.89
C THR A 699 -4.96 22.00 -37.18
N ARG A 700 -3.92 21.31 -37.67
CA ARG A 700 -2.59 21.32 -37.05
C ARG A 700 -1.98 22.74 -36.99
N LEU A 701 -2.24 23.56 -38.00
CA LEU A 701 -1.79 24.95 -38.05
C LEU A 701 -2.47 25.83 -36.99
N GLU A 702 -3.76 25.61 -36.71
CA GLU A 702 -4.47 26.31 -35.63
C GLU A 702 -4.00 25.85 -34.25
N PHE A 703 -3.72 24.55 -34.10
CA PHE A 703 -3.19 23.99 -32.86
C PHE A 703 -1.78 24.52 -32.54
N ASP A 704 -0.91 24.60 -33.54
CA ASP A 704 0.44 25.17 -33.39
C ASP A 704 0.38 26.64 -32.95
N ALA A 705 -0.58 27.41 -33.48
CA ALA A 705 -0.79 28.79 -33.09
C ALA A 705 -1.24 28.93 -31.62
N LEU A 706 -2.12 28.04 -31.15
CA LEU A 706 -2.52 28.00 -29.74
C LEU A 706 -1.37 27.61 -28.81
N CYS A 707 -0.55 26.65 -29.21
CA CYS A 707 0.64 26.27 -28.46
C CYS A 707 1.64 27.43 -28.39
N ALA A 708 1.83 28.16 -29.48
CA ALA A 708 2.68 29.35 -29.50
C ALA A 708 2.16 30.47 -28.58
N GLU A 709 0.84 30.67 -28.51
CA GLU A 709 0.22 31.64 -27.58
C GLU A 709 0.41 31.24 -26.10
N ALA A 710 0.46 29.94 -25.83
CA ALA A 710 0.71 29.38 -24.50
C ALA A 710 2.22 29.15 -24.18
N ASN A 711 3.14 29.53 -25.07
CA ASN A 711 4.59 29.23 -24.97
C ASN A 711 4.92 27.73 -24.83
N LEU A 712 4.15 26.85 -25.48
CA LEU A 712 4.33 25.40 -25.48
C LEU A 712 4.80 24.90 -26.85
N MET A 713 5.56 23.79 -26.86
CA MET A 713 5.90 23.08 -28.09
C MET A 713 4.74 22.16 -28.49
N PRO A 714 4.25 22.17 -29.75
CA PRO A 714 3.03 21.46 -30.13
C PRO A 714 3.03 19.96 -29.82
N GLU A 715 4.07 19.22 -30.24
CA GLU A 715 4.17 17.78 -29.99
C GLU A 715 4.29 17.46 -28.50
N GLY A 716 5.08 18.25 -27.75
CA GLY A 716 5.20 18.08 -26.30
C GLY A 716 3.90 18.39 -25.55
N ALA A 717 3.11 19.35 -26.03
CA ALA A 717 1.81 19.67 -25.46
C ALA A 717 0.78 18.56 -25.73
N LEU A 718 0.78 17.97 -26.93
CA LEU A 718 -0.06 16.81 -27.24
C LEU A 718 0.27 15.61 -26.36
N ASP A 719 1.56 15.31 -26.19
CA ASP A 719 2.01 14.20 -25.33
C ASP A 719 1.53 14.40 -23.89
N VAL A 720 1.74 15.58 -23.30
CA VAL A 720 1.34 15.87 -21.91
C VAL A 720 -0.18 15.83 -21.72
N LEU A 721 -0.95 16.37 -22.68
CA LEU A 721 -2.41 16.35 -22.61
C LEU A 721 -2.97 14.94 -22.77
N ASN A 722 -2.42 14.15 -23.71
CA ASN A 722 -2.84 12.77 -23.93
C ASN A 722 -2.40 11.84 -22.80
N GLU A 723 -1.22 12.04 -22.22
CA GLU A 723 -0.78 11.30 -21.03
C GLU A 723 -1.69 11.57 -19.85
N ALA A 724 -2.04 12.85 -19.59
CA ALA A 724 -2.99 13.20 -18.55
C ALA A 724 -4.39 12.62 -18.80
N ALA A 725 -4.84 12.58 -20.06
CA ALA A 725 -6.12 11.99 -20.45
C ALA A 725 -6.14 10.47 -20.27
N VAL A 726 -5.07 9.78 -20.67
CA VAL A 726 -4.92 8.34 -20.51
C VAL A 726 -4.87 7.97 -19.02
N ASP A 727 -4.17 8.75 -18.21
CA ASP A 727 -4.13 8.55 -16.75
C ASP A 727 -5.52 8.72 -16.09
N ALA A 728 -6.37 9.60 -16.63
CA ALA A 728 -7.70 9.88 -16.10
C ALA A 728 -8.80 8.95 -16.66
N ALA A 729 -8.74 8.60 -17.94
CA ALA A 729 -9.85 8.02 -18.70
C ALA A 729 -9.46 6.82 -19.61
N ASP A 730 -8.21 6.33 -19.54
CA ASP A 730 -7.65 5.25 -20.38
C ASP A 730 -7.67 5.53 -21.91
N GLU A 731 -8.00 6.76 -22.34
CA GLU A 731 -8.06 7.20 -23.74
C GLU A 731 -7.39 8.58 -23.93
N PRO A 732 -6.73 8.85 -25.07
CA PRO A 732 -6.17 10.17 -25.37
C PRO A 732 -7.27 11.21 -25.57
N VAL A 733 -7.03 12.46 -25.16
CA VAL A 733 -7.98 13.57 -25.34
C VAL A 733 -7.93 14.17 -26.75
N VAL A 734 -6.79 14.03 -27.44
CA VAL A 734 -6.61 14.44 -28.84
C VAL A 734 -6.16 13.24 -29.67
N GLU A 735 -6.95 12.91 -30.69
CA GLU A 735 -6.63 11.91 -31.70
C GLU A 735 -6.21 12.58 -33.01
N ASP A 736 -5.05 12.21 -33.55
CA ASP A 736 -4.53 12.73 -34.81
C ASP A 736 -4.90 11.79 -35.96
N ASP A 737 -5.79 12.25 -36.85
CA ASP A 737 -6.22 11.48 -38.04
C ASP A 737 -5.30 11.70 -39.26
N GLY A 738 -4.26 12.52 -39.12
CA GLY A 738 -3.29 12.88 -40.15
C GLY A 738 -3.58 14.21 -40.85
N ASP A 739 -4.85 14.61 -40.96
CA ASP A 739 -5.27 15.90 -41.54
C ASP A 739 -5.87 16.85 -40.49
N ARG A 740 -6.45 16.32 -39.41
CA ARG A 740 -7.10 17.07 -38.32
C ARG A 740 -6.86 16.41 -36.95
N LEU A 741 -6.89 17.24 -35.92
CA LEU A 741 -6.87 16.83 -34.53
C LEU A 741 -8.33 16.76 -34.02
N LEU A 742 -8.80 15.56 -33.68
CA LEU A 742 -10.13 15.30 -33.16
C LEU A 742 -10.10 15.26 -31.63
N ILE A 743 -11.08 15.91 -31.00
CA ILE A 743 -11.19 15.94 -29.54
C ILE A 743 -12.10 14.81 -29.07
N ASN A 744 -11.59 13.98 -28.16
CA ASN A 744 -12.36 12.90 -27.55
C ASN A 744 -13.21 13.47 -26.40
N ASP A 745 -14.50 13.67 -26.65
CA ASP A 745 -15.45 14.25 -25.69
C ASP A 745 -15.58 13.44 -24.38
N TYR A 746 -15.33 12.12 -24.42
CA TYR A 746 -15.35 11.28 -23.22
C TYR A 746 -14.13 11.54 -22.34
N ALA A 747 -12.92 11.45 -22.90
CA ALA A 747 -11.67 11.72 -22.19
C ALA A 747 -11.60 13.19 -21.70
N LEU A 748 -12.10 14.13 -22.48
CA LEU A 748 -12.21 15.54 -22.10
C LEU A 748 -13.18 15.76 -20.93
N GLY A 749 -14.32 15.06 -20.92
CA GLY A 749 -15.31 15.14 -19.85
C GLY A 749 -14.77 14.64 -18.52
N GLU A 750 -14.01 13.56 -18.52
CA GLU A 750 -13.35 13.01 -17.32
C GLU A 750 -12.19 13.90 -16.84
N LEU A 751 -11.47 14.57 -17.76
CA LEU A 751 -10.42 15.52 -17.38
C LEU A 751 -10.96 16.80 -16.73
N LEU A 752 -12.12 17.30 -17.18
CA LEU A 752 -12.73 18.54 -16.71
C LEU A 752 -13.71 18.36 -15.53
N ALA A 753 -13.97 17.11 -15.12
CA ALA A 753 -14.81 16.76 -13.97
C ALA A 753 -14.06 16.91 -12.64
#